data_AF-A0A109W2D8-F1
#
_entry.id   AF-A0A109W2D8-F1
#
_cell.length_a   1.000
_cell.length_b   1.000
_cell.length_c   1.000
_cell.angle_alpha   90.00
_cell.angle_beta   90.00
_cell.angle_gamma   90.00
#
_symmetry.space_group_name_H-M   'P 1'
#
loop_
_entity.id
_entity.type
_entity.pdbx_description
1 polymer ?
#
loop_
_entity_poly.entity_id
_entity_poly.type
_entity_poly.pdbx_seq_one_letter_code
_entity_poly.pdbx_strand_id
1 'polypeptide(L)'
;MTVAEDLTARLARRLATSVTGTASFPVRAAHEYRPRQLARALVERIDARHLDMTLAEAAADTSWVDELDADTSLLLDWDGASDPAEPLMAVLAAARRPGVAPVLLVVCEADAPAGPVVRTARSAWSRQFERDAADALTRVCRGWAERVHDAVAADDLALLDLFLPPMNGPDIATVATAALGREVPLEEVLELPGRVPAVTGSVTGSAAFPPALAAQIIQVSMTRDPSRTVSLRRDLSTVLTDQDLDIIARDRALDFCAPFVALLSTTELASLTAFLPHEVPLAWHSLHEIQDYAAHLDRATRLLPEPWLRLLFTTTIGNDALFTPRLVEVRDRLMLATSRVQVPSTDQVSADLGEALGWLDECFRDLNEEAARSFRLRRAFKDEAHLLCLGMMGAADACLALTRLSDAQACLNKAHMLVEALTTDVREAPALLTGLPARDALMAAYAGMHERSETFLEEYEMCAARGGVREPEPEHVVEIARRFSAGAAPYPVRASADLPANTQFTPLEVQAEAELILAQRGPQAAVEWLLTLLSRSQWTDLMPFMWWPDLAMLALLDLREGRADDALARVQGAYLPQEVRLLIDAGAALVRGDAEDCLEAVRGLVAARSVSPRVTLIGYGYRVGAMAALGDPDLDGEVAAHATGWAANPALVAVLPETARARVLPVLEPAVAGKQGLRLSGGPAAAAVVLTPRQTDVLERLASERTLADIADELFLGVETVRSTSKAVYKKLGVHSREEAVRTARLSGLLVPGEHDETAGQR
;
A
#
# COMPACT_ATOMS: atom_id res chain seq x y z
N MET A 1 -5.25 66.50 -15.17
CA MET A 1 -4.95 65.07 -15.29
C MET A 1 -4.91 64.70 -16.76
N THR A 2 -3.74 64.33 -17.27
CA THR A 2 -3.61 63.72 -18.59
C THR A 2 -4.19 62.30 -18.59
N VAL A 3 -4.56 61.77 -19.77
CA VAL A 3 -5.11 60.40 -19.90
C VAL A 3 -4.16 59.36 -19.29
N ALA A 4 -2.85 59.59 -19.38
CA ALA A 4 -1.83 58.75 -18.76
C ALA A 4 -1.85 58.81 -17.22
N GLU A 5 -1.97 59.99 -16.62
CA GLU A 5 -2.06 60.15 -15.15
C GLU A 5 -3.31 59.47 -14.57
N ASP A 6 -4.43 59.51 -15.29
CA ASP A 6 -5.67 58.85 -14.88
C ASP A 6 -5.60 57.33 -15.03
N LEU A 7 -4.99 56.83 -16.11
CA LEU A 7 -4.71 55.40 -16.29
C LEU A 7 -3.76 54.87 -15.21
N THR A 8 -2.66 55.57 -14.93
CA THR A 8 -1.71 55.20 -13.87
C THR A 8 -2.38 55.21 -12.49
N ALA A 9 -3.20 56.22 -12.19
CA ALA A 9 -3.93 56.29 -10.94
C ALA A 9 -4.99 55.18 -10.80
N ARG A 10 -5.63 54.73 -11.90
CA ARG A 10 -6.57 53.59 -11.89
C ARG A 10 -5.84 52.26 -11.74
N LEU A 11 -4.72 52.08 -12.44
CA LEU A 11 -3.89 50.89 -12.37
C LEU A 11 -3.31 50.71 -10.97
N ALA A 12 -2.82 51.80 -10.36
CA ALA A 12 -2.31 51.81 -9.00
C ALA A 12 -3.38 51.41 -7.97
N ARG A 13 -4.66 51.83 -8.10
CA ARG A 13 -5.71 51.36 -7.16
C ARG A 13 -5.91 49.86 -7.25
N ARG A 14 -5.85 49.36 -8.48
CA ARG A 14 -6.12 47.96 -8.79
C ARG A 14 -4.98 47.06 -8.29
N LEU A 15 -3.75 47.57 -8.32
CA LEU A 15 -2.55 46.85 -7.91
C LEU A 15 -2.25 47.01 -6.41
N ALA A 16 -2.61 48.13 -5.76
CA ALA A 16 -2.37 48.37 -4.34
C ALA A 16 -3.00 47.29 -3.42
N THR A 17 -4.17 46.75 -3.81
CA THR A 17 -4.82 45.63 -3.14
C THR A 17 -4.04 44.30 -3.21
N SER A 18 -3.12 44.17 -4.17
CA SER A 18 -2.25 43.00 -4.33
C SER A 18 -0.89 43.19 -3.65
N VAL A 19 -0.46 44.44 -3.44
CA VAL A 19 0.85 44.79 -2.87
C VAL A 19 0.90 44.62 -1.35
N THR A 20 -0.23 44.76 -0.64
CA THR A 20 -0.32 44.57 0.81
C THR A 20 -0.06 43.13 1.29
N GLY A 21 0.08 42.17 0.38
CA GLY A 21 0.18 40.73 0.69
C GLY A 21 1.53 40.05 0.40
N THR A 22 2.54 40.72 -0.16
CA THR A 22 3.84 40.09 -0.47
C THR A 22 5.01 41.08 -0.34
N ALA A 23 6.15 40.61 0.19
CA ALA A 23 7.21 41.48 0.69
C ALA A 23 8.21 42.03 -0.36
N SER A 24 8.07 41.72 -1.65
CA SER A 24 8.82 42.44 -2.70
C SER A 24 8.26 42.23 -4.12
N PHE A 25 8.30 43.28 -4.95
CA PHE A 25 7.77 43.27 -6.32
C PHE A 25 8.68 43.99 -7.32
N PRO A 26 8.91 43.43 -8.53
CA PRO A 26 9.40 44.19 -9.66
C PRO A 26 8.24 44.94 -10.34
N VAL A 27 8.32 46.26 -10.45
CA VAL A 27 7.34 47.08 -11.18
C VAL A 27 7.84 47.30 -12.60
N ARG A 28 7.20 46.63 -13.57
CA ARG A 28 7.45 46.77 -15.01
C ARG A 28 6.20 47.31 -15.69
N ALA A 29 6.35 48.36 -16.48
CA ALA A 29 5.27 48.88 -17.33
C ALA A 29 5.84 49.42 -18.65
N ALA A 30 5.04 49.47 -19.72
CA ALA A 30 5.45 50.11 -20.96
C ALA A 30 5.77 51.61 -20.70
N HIS A 31 6.68 52.20 -21.50
CA HIS A 31 7.17 53.58 -21.31
C HIS A 31 6.05 54.62 -21.17
N GLU A 32 4.92 54.38 -21.83
CA GLU A 32 3.69 55.17 -21.80
C GLU A 32 3.00 55.24 -20.42
N TYR A 33 3.25 54.28 -19.53
CA TYR A 33 2.70 54.22 -18.17
C TYR A 33 3.66 54.74 -17.09
N ARG A 34 4.86 55.18 -17.48
CA ARG A 34 5.92 55.72 -16.60
C ARG A 34 6.08 54.86 -15.33
N PRO A 35 6.78 53.71 -15.41
CA PRO A 35 6.88 52.69 -14.34
C PRO A 35 7.17 53.25 -12.94
N ARG A 36 8.04 54.26 -12.85
CA ARG A 36 8.37 54.96 -11.60
C ARG A 36 7.18 55.72 -11.02
N GLN A 37 6.34 56.35 -11.86
CA GLN A 37 5.13 57.03 -11.42
C GLN A 37 4.05 56.04 -10.99
N LEU A 38 3.97 54.86 -11.62
CA LEU A 38 3.11 53.77 -11.17
C LEU A 38 3.55 53.21 -9.82
N ALA A 39 4.85 52.98 -9.64
CA ALA A 39 5.39 52.47 -8.39
C ALA A 39 5.25 53.46 -7.23
N ARG A 40 5.48 54.76 -7.46
CA ARG A 40 5.17 55.80 -6.46
C ARG A 40 3.68 55.88 -6.14
N ALA A 41 2.81 55.88 -7.15
CA ALA A 41 1.37 55.88 -6.94
C ALA A 41 0.85 54.61 -6.23
N LEU A 42 1.60 53.50 -6.31
CA LEU A 42 1.34 52.29 -5.55
C LEU A 42 1.69 52.46 -4.07
N VAL A 43 2.89 52.97 -3.79
CA VAL A 43 3.39 53.18 -2.43
C VAL A 43 2.59 54.24 -1.68
N GLU A 44 2.28 55.35 -2.35
CA GLU A 44 1.42 56.42 -1.83
C GLU A 44 -0.01 55.94 -1.49
N ARG A 45 -0.44 54.79 -2.02
CA ARG A 45 -1.78 54.21 -1.78
C ARG A 45 -1.82 53.11 -0.74
N ILE A 46 -0.70 52.44 -0.48
CA ILE A 46 -0.56 51.46 0.62
C ILE A 46 -0.20 52.15 1.94
N ASP A 47 -0.26 53.50 1.97
CA ASP A 47 -0.09 54.37 3.14
C ASP A 47 1.26 54.20 3.86
N ALA A 48 2.28 53.79 3.11
CA ALA A 48 3.63 53.60 3.61
C ALA A 48 4.49 54.85 3.37
N ARG A 49 5.25 55.26 4.39
CA ARG A 49 6.40 56.16 4.19
C ARG A 49 7.35 55.48 3.19
N HIS A 50 8.03 56.23 2.33
CA HIS A 50 8.91 55.59 1.35
C HIS A 50 10.24 56.28 1.18
N LEU A 51 11.27 55.48 0.90
CA LEU A 51 12.59 55.94 0.54
C LEU A 51 12.86 55.56 -0.92
N ASP A 52 13.17 56.58 -1.72
CA ASP A 52 13.51 56.45 -3.13
C ASP A 52 15.03 56.48 -3.30
N MET A 53 15.60 55.46 -3.92
CA MET A 53 17.04 55.38 -4.21
C MET A 53 17.30 54.47 -5.41
N THR A 54 18.51 54.50 -5.97
CA THR A 54 18.90 53.49 -6.96
C THR A 54 19.34 52.20 -6.27
N LEU A 55 19.20 51.05 -6.95
CA LEU A 55 19.65 49.76 -6.43
C LEU A 55 21.16 49.75 -6.12
N ALA A 56 21.95 50.47 -6.92
CA ALA A 56 23.39 50.59 -6.71
C ALA A 56 23.75 51.44 -5.49
N GLU A 57 23.06 52.56 -5.26
CA GLU A 57 23.25 53.40 -4.07
C GLU A 57 22.84 52.66 -2.79
N ALA A 58 21.69 51.98 -2.82
CA ALA A 58 21.17 51.23 -1.69
C ALA A 58 22.13 50.10 -1.24
N ALA A 59 22.80 49.47 -2.20
CA ALA A 59 23.78 48.41 -1.95
C ALA A 59 25.12 48.94 -1.45
N ALA A 60 25.50 50.17 -1.82
CA ALA A 60 26.79 50.77 -1.49
C ALA A 60 26.79 51.49 -0.14
N ASP A 61 25.65 52.08 0.27
CA ASP A 61 25.47 52.78 1.53
C ASP A 61 24.23 52.26 2.25
N THR A 62 24.39 51.70 3.45
CA THR A 62 23.31 51.10 4.24
C THR A 62 22.77 52.01 5.33
N SER A 63 23.13 53.31 5.34
CA SER A 63 22.66 54.25 6.37
C SER A 63 21.14 54.42 6.39
N TRP A 64 20.48 54.18 5.24
CA TRP A 64 19.02 54.22 5.11
C TRP A 64 18.30 53.17 5.95
N VAL A 65 18.98 52.11 6.39
CA VAL A 65 18.39 51.07 7.25
C VAL A 65 17.95 51.63 8.61
N ASP A 66 18.61 52.67 9.09
CA ASP A 66 18.24 53.35 10.34
C ASP A 66 16.96 54.18 10.23
N GLU A 67 16.51 54.46 9.01
CA GLU A 67 15.28 55.19 8.73
C GLU A 67 14.08 54.26 8.49
N LEU A 68 14.28 52.93 8.52
CA LEU A 68 13.23 51.94 8.32
C LEU A 68 12.42 51.65 9.59
N ASP A 69 11.09 51.70 9.45
CA ASP A 69 10.11 51.18 10.40
C ASP A 69 9.12 50.22 9.71
N ALA A 70 8.16 49.67 10.47
CA ALA A 70 7.19 48.70 9.97
C ALA A 70 6.30 49.22 8.83
N ASP A 71 6.23 50.54 8.64
CA ASP A 71 5.39 51.22 7.66
C ASP A 71 6.22 51.89 6.54
N THR A 72 7.52 51.56 6.44
CA THR A 72 8.42 52.13 5.43
C THR A 72 8.62 51.19 4.24
N SER A 73 8.39 51.68 3.02
CA SER A 73 8.63 50.97 1.76
C SER A 73 9.89 51.48 1.06
N LEU A 74 10.63 50.58 0.41
CA LEU A 74 11.83 50.91 -0.37
C LEU A 74 11.50 50.88 -1.85
N LEU A 75 11.74 51.98 -2.56
CA LEU A 75 11.62 52.05 -4.01
C LEU A 75 13.02 52.14 -4.63
N LEU A 76 13.41 51.07 -5.32
CA LEU A 76 14.75 50.90 -5.87
C LEU A 76 14.71 50.99 -7.39
N ASP A 77 15.31 52.04 -7.97
CA ASP A 77 15.49 52.12 -9.41
C ASP A 77 16.65 51.22 -9.86
N TRP A 78 16.38 50.32 -10.81
CA TRP A 78 17.41 49.52 -11.47
C TRP A 78 17.56 49.94 -12.93
N ASP A 79 18.80 50.21 -13.33
CA ASP A 79 19.16 50.71 -14.67
C ASP A 79 19.02 49.66 -15.79
N GLY A 80 18.76 48.39 -15.45
CA GLY A 80 18.57 47.31 -16.40
C GLY A 80 19.85 46.83 -17.11
N ALA A 81 21.00 47.46 -16.85
CA ALA A 81 22.25 47.24 -17.57
C ALA A 81 23.22 46.29 -16.84
N SER A 82 23.10 46.17 -15.52
CA SER A 82 23.99 45.39 -14.65
C SER A 82 23.24 44.23 -13.97
N ASP A 83 23.91 43.09 -13.69
CA ASP A 83 23.27 41.96 -12.97
C ASP A 83 22.83 42.42 -11.57
N PRO A 84 21.52 42.44 -11.27
CA PRO A 84 21.02 42.99 -10.02
C PRO A 84 21.20 42.02 -8.84
N ALA A 85 21.69 40.80 -9.09
CA ALA A 85 21.80 39.75 -8.08
C ALA A 85 22.59 40.20 -6.83
N GLU A 86 23.83 40.63 -7.00
CA GLU A 86 24.73 40.97 -5.90
C GLU A 86 24.32 42.26 -5.16
N PRO A 87 23.95 43.37 -5.85
CA PRO A 87 23.43 44.58 -5.19
C PRO A 87 22.11 44.35 -4.44
N LEU A 88 21.18 43.59 -5.02
CA LEU A 88 19.88 43.30 -4.38
C LEU A 88 20.07 42.45 -3.11
N MET A 89 21.02 41.52 -3.13
CA MET A 89 21.37 40.73 -1.95
C MET A 89 21.95 41.58 -0.82
N ALA A 90 22.80 42.56 -1.14
CA ALA A 90 23.35 43.48 -0.14
C ALA A 90 22.25 44.33 0.51
N VAL A 91 21.30 44.85 -0.27
CA VAL A 91 20.16 45.62 0.22
C VAL A 91 19.23 44.79 1.12
N LEU A 92 18.89 43.58 0.69
CA LEU A 92 18.04 42.67 1.47
C LEU A 92 18.70 42.23 2.79
N ALA A 93 20.03 42.02 2.77
CA ALA A 93 20.78 41.72 3.98
C ALA A 93 20.82 42.91 4.95
N ALA A 94 20.97 44.13 4.43
CA ALA A 94 20.98 45.36 5.21
C ALA A 94 19.61 45.66 5.85
N ALA A 95 18.50 45.42 5.13
CA ALA A 95 17.13 45.61 5.62
C ALA A 95 16.69 44.59 6.70
N ARG A 96 17.52 43.59 7.03
CA ARG A 96 17.18 42.50 7.96
C ARG A 96 17.25 42.96 9.41
N ARG A 97 16.18 43.59 9.93
CA ARG A 97 15.98 43.90 11.36
C ARG A 97 14.77 43.17 11.94
N PRO A 98 14.85 42.64 13.19
CA PRO A 98 13.70 42.04 13.84
C PRO A 98 12.56 43.05 14.01
N GLY A 99 11.38 42.73 13.49
CA GLY A 99 10.17 43.57 13.62
C GLY A 99 9.99 44.67 12.57
N VAL A 100 10.86 44.76 11.56
CA VAL A 100 10.73 45.70 10.43
C VAL A 100 10.83 44.91 9.12
N ALA A 101 9.76 44.91 8.31
CA ALA A 101 9.69 44.19 7.04
C ALA A 101 9.24 45.15 5.94
N PRO A 102 10.16 45.95 5.36
CA PRO A 102 9.78 46.95 4.38
C PRO A 102 9.31 46.30 3.08
N VAL A 103 8.29 46.87 2.44
CA VAL A 103 7.89 46.46 1.09
C VAL A 103 8.94 46.98 0.11
N LEU A 104 9.62 46.07 -0.60
CA LEU A 104 10.70 46.43 -1.51
C LEU A 104 10.22 46.36 -2.98
N LEU A 105 10.21 47.52 -3.64
CA LEU A 105 9.74 47.71 -5.01
C LEU A 105 10.93 48.03 -5.92
N VAL A 106 11.30 47.11 -6.80
CA VAL A 106 12.37 47.34 -7.78
C VAL A 106 11.73 47.83 -9.08
N VAL A 107 12.05 49.05 -9.50
CA VAL A 107 11.53 49.66 -10.73
C VAL A 107 12.48 49.35 -11.88
N CYS A 108 11.95 48.75 -12.94
CA CYS A 108 12.73 48.38 -14.12
C CYS A 108 12.09 48.99 -15.39
N GLU A 109 12.92 49.44 -16.33
CA GLU A 109 12.43 49.82 -17.66
C GLU A 109 12.02 48.60 -18.48
N ALA A 110 11.08 48.80 -19.42
CA ALA A 110 10.33 47.73 -20.07
C ALA A 110 11.18 46.73 -20.87
N ASP A 111 12.40 47.10 -21.28
CA ASP A 111 13.23 46.30 -22.19
C ASP A 111 14.29 45.43 -21.48
N ALA A 112 14.37 45.46 -20.14
CA ALA A 112 15.31 44.63 -19.37
C ALA A 112 14.81 43.18 -19.15
N PRO A 113 15.68 42.15 -19.24
CA PRO A 113 15.29 40.75 -19.02
C PRO A 113 14.91 40.49 -17.55
N ALA A 114 13.64 40.16 -17.29
CA ALA A 114 13.08 39.97 -15.93
C ALA A 114 13.41 38.60 -15.28
N GLY A 115 13.85 37.62 -16.07
CA GLY A 115 14.10 36.25 -15.62
C GLY A 115 15.21 36.08 -14.57
N PRO A 116 16.32 36.85 -14.60
CA PRO A 116 17.36 36.81 -13.57
C PRO A 116 16.90 37.40 -12.24
N VAL A 117 16.22 38.56 -12.23
CA VAL A 117 15.79 39.26 -11.00
C VAL A 117 14.79 38.43 -10.18
N VAL A 118 13.80 37.84 -10.85
CA VAL A 118 12.77 37.00 -10.21
C VAL A 118 13.35 35.67 -9.72
N ARG A 119 14.29 35.06 -10.47
CA ARG A 119 14.96 33.83 -10.04
C ARG A 119 15.89 34.06 -8.88
N THR A 120 16.69 35.14 -8.89
CA THR A 120 17.63 35.44 -7.81
C THR A 120 16.89 35.81 -6.52
N ALA A 121 15.81 36.61 -6.61
CA ALA A 121 14.96 36.92 -5.47
C ALA A 121 14.30 35.66 -4.87
N ARG A 122 13.84 34.71 -5.70
CA ARG A 122 13.30 33.41 -5.25
C ARG A 122 14.37 32.46 -4.69
N SER A 123 15.53 32.36 -5.34
CA SER A 123 16.59 31.41 -4.96
C SER A 123 17.37 31.85 -3.73
N ALA A 124 17.50 33.15 -3.51
CA ALA A 124 18.07 33.70 -2.28
C ALA A 124 17.14 33.51 -1.07
N TRP A 125 15.83 33.50 -1.31
CA TRP A 125 14.83 33.24 -0.28
C TRP A 125 14.73 31.77 0.12
N SER A 126 14.90 30.83 -0.83
CA SER A 126 14.70 29.40 -0.53
C SER A 126 15.80 28.79 0.34
N ARG A 127 17.08 29.12 0.13
CA ARG A 127 18.18 28.31 0.70
C ARG A 127 18.55 28.58 2.15
N GLN A 128 18.06 29.66 2.77
CA GLN A 128 18.43 30.00 4.16
C GLN A 128 17.27 30.56 5.00
N PHE A 129 16.17 30.97 4.36
CA PHE A 129 14.99 31.51 5.04
C PHE A 129 13.85 30.48 5.19
N GLU A 130 13.90 29.29 4.59
CA GLU A 130 12.81 28.29 4.68
C GLU A 130 12.47 27.87 6.12
N ARG A 131 13.42 27.92 7.07
CA ARG A 131 13.12 27.63 8.49
C ARG A 131 12.53 28.81 9.26
N ASP A 132 13.00 30.04 9.03
CA ASP A 132 12.57 31.23 9.79
C ASP A 132 11.36 31.96 9.14
N ALA A 133 11.27 31.96 7.81
CA ALA A 133 10.18 32.56 7.05
C ALA A 133 8.93 31.67 7.00
N ALA A 134 9.07 30.34 7.05
CA ALA A 134 7.93 29.45 7.20
C ALA A 134 7.14 29.78 8.48
N ASP A 135 7.80 30.08 9.60
CA ASP A 135 7.14 30.47 10.85
C ASP A 135 6.48 31.86 10.81
N ALA A 136 7.03 32.81 10.05
CA ALA A 136 6.45 34.15 9.92
C ALA A 136 5.26 34.17 8.94
N LEU A 137 5.44 33.59 7.74
CA LEU A 137 4.39 33.46 6.73
C LEU A 137 3.24 32.58 7.24
N THR A 138 3.55 31.46 7.90
CA THR A 138 2.53 30.60 8.52
C THR A 138 1.74 31.36 9.59
N ARG A 139 2.39 32.18 10.44
CA ARG A 139 1.67 33.01 11.43
C ARG A 139 0.77 34.06 10.77
N VAL A 140 1.25 34.74 9.73
CA VAL A 140 0.46 35.76 9.01
C VAL A 140 -0.71 35.12 8.26
N CYS A 141 -0.46 34.03 7.52
CA CYS A 141 -1.49 33.26 6.83
C CYS A 141 -2.49 32.65 7.82
N ARG A 142 -2.06 32.22 9.01
CA ARG A 142 -2.95 31.73 10.07
C ARG A 142 -3.85 32.83 10.63
N GLY A 143 -3.30 34.01 10.93
CA GLY A 143 -4.11 35.15 11.37
C GLY A 143 -5.10 35.63 10.30
N TRP A 144 -4.76 35.50 9.02
CA TRP A 144 -5.70 35.72 7.92
C TRP A 144 -6.75 34.63 7.81
N ALA A 145 -6.33 33.36 7.86
CA ALA A 145 -7.22 32.20 7.80
C ALA A 145 -8.31 32.27 8.87
N GLU A 146 -7.96 32.62 10.11
CA GLU A 146 -8.94 32.77 11.20
C GLU A 146 -9.97 33.88 10.97
N ARG A 147 -9.60 34.95 10.23
CA ARG A 147 -10.49 36.08 9.91
C ARG A 147 -11.43 35.78 8.75
N VAL A 148 -10.96 35.07 7.73
CA VAL A 148 -11.74 34.79 6.51
C VAL A 148 -12.47 33.47 6.56
N HIS A 149 -12.12 32.58 7.51
CA HIS A 149 -12.70 31.25 7.66
C HIS A 149 -14.23 31.27 7.61
N ASP A 150 -14.90 32.10 8.41
CA ASP A 150 -16.37 32.02 8.53
C ASP A 150 -17.08 32.44 7.23
N ALA A 151 -16.46 33.28 6.41
CA ALA A 151 -16.95 33.62 5.08
C ALA A 151 -16.71 32.49 4.06
N VAL A 152 -15.54 31.84 4.12
CA VAL A 152 -15.20 30.72 3.22
C VAL A 152 -15.97 29.46 3.57
N ALA A 153 -16.11 29.13 4.86
CA ALA A 153 -16.82 27.95 5.34
C ALA A 153 -18.34 28.02 5.15
N ALA A 154 -18.90 29.21 4.92
CA ALA A 154 -20.32 29.37 4.63
C ALA A 154 -20.70 28.90 3.21
N ASP A 155 -19.74 28.84 2.28
CA ASP A 155 -19.95 28.55 0.86
C ASP A 155 -19.15 27.31 0.46
N ASP A 156 -19.84 26.21 0.10
CA ASP A 156 -19.20 24.95 -0.29
C ASP A 156 -18.31 25.09 -1.52
N LEU A 157 -18.65 26.01 -2.44
CA LEU A 157 -17.83 26.27 -3.61
C LEU A 157 -16.53 27.00 -3.24
N ALA A 158 -16.60 27.92 -2.27
CA ALA A 158 -15.42 28.63 -1.78
C ALA A 158 -14.52 27.72 -0.95
N LEU A 159 -15.11 26.82 -0.16
CA LEU A 159 -14.39 25.79 0.58
C LEU A 159 -13.75 24.76 -0.36
N LEU A 160 -14.45 24.38 -1.45
CA LEU A 160 -13.91 23.50 -2.50
C LEU A 160 -12.72 24.14 -3.23
N ASP A 161 -12.82 25.41 -3.61
CA ASP A 161 -11.79 26.16 -4.36
C ASP A 161 -10.43 26.19 -3.62
N LEU A 162 -10.43 26.14 -2.28
CA LEU A 162 -9.20 26.02 -1.48
C LEU A 162 -8.39 24.74 -1.80
N PHE A 163 -9.07 23.68 -2.23
CA PHE A 163 -8.48 22.39 -2.57
C PHE A 163 -8.18 22.26 -4.05
N LEU A 164 -8.43 23.30 -4.86
CA LEU A 164 -8.17 23.29 -6.29
C LEU A 164 -6.87 24.03 -6.62
N PRO A 165 -6.05 23.49 -7.54
CA PRO A 165 -4.95 24.24 -8.11
C PRO A 165 -5.49 25.38 -8.99
N PRO A 166 -4.66 26.37 -9.38
CA PRO A 166 -5.06 27.42 -10.31
C PRO A 166 -5.54 26.82 -11.65
N MET A 167 -6.85 26.84 -11.88
CA MET A 167 -7.50 26.33 -13.09
C MET A 167 -8.56 27.32 -13.60
N ASN A 168 -9.00 27.19 -14.85
CA ASN A 168 -9.92 28.16 -15.45
C ASN A 168 -11.35 28.00 -14.85
N GLY A 169 -12.18 29.04 -14.95
CA GLY A 169 -13.53 29.01 -14.37
C GLY A 169 -14.41 27.84 -14.84
N PRO A 170 -14.42 27.48 -16.14
CA PRO A 170 -15.12 26.27 -16.62
C PRO A 170 -14.65 24.98 -15.95
N ASP A 171 -13.35 24.77 -15.78
CA ASP A 171 -12.81 23.59 -15.11
C ASP A 171 -13.27 23.51 -13.65
N ILE A 172 -13.25 24.64 -12.94
CA ILE A 172 -13.76 24.74 -11.56
C ILE A 172 -15.25 24.39 -11.53
N ALA A 173 -16.05 24.88 -12.47
CA ALA A 173 -17.48 24.60 -12.54
C ALA A 173 -17.76 23.11 -12.73
N THR A 174 -16.99 22.43 -13.59
CA THR A 174 -17.10 20.98 -13.80
C THR A 174 -16.69 20.21 -12.54
N VAL A 175 -15.51 20.51 -11.97
CA VAL A 175 -15.03 19.85 -10.74
C VAL A 175 -16.00 20.07 -9.59
N ALA A 176 -16.50 21.30 -9.41
CA ALA A 176 -17.44 21.63 -8.37
C ALA A 176 -18.80 20.96 -8.58
N THR A 177 -19.26 20.84 -9.83
CA THR A 177 -20.54 20.16 -10.12
C THR A 177 -20.48 18.70 -9.68
N ALA A 178 -19.39 18.02 -10.02
CA ALA A 178 -19.14 16.64 -9.65
C ALA A 178 -18.96 16.49 -8.13
N ALA A 179 -18.07 17.27 -7.51
CA ALA A 179 -17.74 17.16 -6.09
C ALA A 179 -18.90 17.57 -5.16
N LEU A 180 -19.69 18.56 -5.55
CA LEU A 180 -20.81 19.04 -4.71
C LEU A 180 -22.11 18.26 -4.95
N GLY A 181 -22.15 17.39 -5.96
CA GLY A 181 -23.35 16.63 -6.33
C GLY A 181 -24.54 17.53 -6.74
N ARG A 182 -24.27 18.74 -7.24
CA ARG A 182 -25.25 19.71 -7.74
C ARG A 182 -24.68 20.47 -8.93
N GLU A 183 -25.53 20.95 -9.83
CA GLU A 183 -25.07 21.81 -10.93
C GLU A 183 -24.45 23.11 -10.38
N VAL A 184 -23.22 23.43 -10.80
CA VAL A 184 -22.50 24.66 -10.48
C VAL A 184 -22.22 25.41 -11.79
N PRO A 185 -22.99 26.47 -12.12
CA PRO A 185 -22.78 27.22 -13.35
C PRO A 185 -21.51 28.08 -13.28
N LEU A 186 -20.90 28.33 -14.45
CA LEU A 186 -19.72 29.19 -14.58
C LEU A 186 -19.91 30.58 -13.92
N GLU A 187 -21.12 31.13 -13.98
CA GLU A 187 -21.46 32.41 -13.34
C GLU A 187 -21.22 32.37 -11.82
N GLU A 188 -21.56 31.26 -11.16
CA GLU A 188 -21.36 31.08 -9.72
C GLU A 188 -19.87 31.06 -9.36
N VAL A 189 -19.04 30.42 -10.20
CA VAL A 189 -17.58 30.39 -10.07
C VAL A 189 -16.97 31.78 -10.26
N LEU A 190 -17.44 32.52 -11.28
CA LEU A 190 -16.92 33.87 -11.56
C LEU A 190 -17.30 34.90 -10.49
N GLU A 191 -18.39 34.65 -9.74
CA GLU A 191 -18.82 35.49 -8.61
C GLU A 191 -18.08 35.20 -7.30
N LEU A 192 -17.45 34.02 -7.16
CA LEU A 192 -16.71 33.59 -5.98
C LEU A 192 -15.75 34.64 -5.39
N PRO A 193 -14.96 35.39 -6.21
CA PRO A 193 -14.02 36.38 -5.69
C PRO A 193 -14.71 37.58 -5.01
N GLY A 194 -15.96 37.85 -5.39
CA GLY A 194 -16.80 38.86 -4.76
C GLY A 194 -17.44 38.41 -3.45
N ARG A 195 -17.53 37.09 -3.23
CA ARG A 195 -18.10 36.46 -2.03
C ARG A 195 -17.08 36.31 -0.91
N VAL A 196 -15.79 36.18 -1.25
CA VAL A 196 -14.66 36.13 -0.29
C VAL A 196 -13.71 37.29 -0.56
N PRO A 197 -13.97 38.49 0.00
CA PRO A 197 -13.18 39.67 -0.31
C PRO A 197 -11.73 39.54 0.18
N ALA A 198 -10.79 39.89 -0.70
CA ALA A 198 -9.37 40.13 -0.41
C ALA A 198 -8.38 38.94 -0.32
N VAL A 199 -8.71 37.76 -0.84
CA VAL A 199 -7.77 36.61 -0.77
C VAL A 199 -7.39 35.99 -2.11
N THR A 200 -8.17 36.16 -3.16
CA THR A 200 -7.91 35.49 -4.43
C THR A 200 -6.96 36.30 -5.34
N GLY A 201 -5.84 35.70 -5.72
CA GLY A 201 -4.85 36.30 -6.62
C GLY A 201 -5.05 35.82 -8.06
N SER A 202 -5.24 36.75 -9.00
CA SER A 202 -5.28 36.44 -10.43
C SER A 202 -3.85 36.19 -10.95
N VAL A 203 -3.40 34.94 -10.96
CA VAL A 203 -2.13 34.60 -11.64
C VAL A 203 -2.37 34.33 -13.14
N THR A 204 -3.59 33.99 -13.56
CA THR A 204 -3.89 33.62 -14.96
C THR A 204 -5.33 33.95 -15.41
N GLY A 205 -6.05 34.82 -14.68
CA GLY A 205 -7.47 35.11 -14.95
C GLY A 205 -8.46 34.17 -14.24
N SER A 206 -7.97 33.29 -13.36
CA SER A 206 -8.78 32.62 -12.34
C SER A 206 -8.34 33.05 -10.95
N ALA A 207 -9.30 33.10 -10.04
CA ALA A 207 -9.18 33.69 -8.72
C ALA A 207 -8.88 32.60 -7.69
N ALA A 208 -7.61 32.18 -7.61
CA ALA A 208 -7.19 31.14 -6.66
C ALA A 208 -6.61 31.75 -5.38
N PHE A 209 -6.77 31.05 -4.26
CA PHE A 209 -6.11 31.38 -3.01
C PHE A 209 -4.59 31.20 -3.13
N PRO A 210 -3.77 32.09 -2.56
CA PRO A 210 -2.34 31.84 -2.38
C PRO A 210 -2.15 30.51 -1.62
N PRO A 211 -1.31 29.58 -2.11
CA PRO A 211 -1.22 28.22 -1.56
C PRO A 211 -0.97 28.16 -0.05
N ALA A 212 -0.11 29.03 0.48
CA ALA A 212 0.18 29.09 1.92
C ALA A 212 -1.04 29.55 2.76
N LEU A 213 -1.87 30.44 2.20
CA LEU A 213 -3.10 30.90 2.86
C LEU A 213 -4.23 29.88 2.69
N ALA A 214 -4.37 29.28 1.51
CA ALA A 214 -5.28 28.15 1.28
C ALA A 214 -5.01 27.03 2.30
N ALA A 215 -3.75 26.64 2.46
CA ALA A 215 -3.32 25.65 3.43
C ALA A 215 -3.72 26.05 4.87
N GLN A 216 -3.53 27.30 5.28
CA GLN A 216 -3.94 27.73 6.63
C GLN A 216 -5.47 27.83 6.79
N ILE A 217 -6.23 28.23 5.77
CA ILE A 217 -7.71 28.23 5.81
C ILE A 217 -8.22 26.80 5.94
N ILE A 218 -7.70 25.87 5.13
CA ILE A 218 -7.99 24.44 5.25
C ILE A 218 -7.68 23.95 6.67
N GLN A 219 -6.54 24.32 7.25
CA GLN A 219 -6.20 23.93 8.63
C GLN A 219 -7.19 24.49 9.67
N VAL A 220 -7.64 25.74 9.51
CA VAL A 220 -8.67 26.34 10.37
C VAL A 220 -10.03 25.66 10.16
N SER A 221 -10.43 25.39 8.92
CA SER A 221 -11.66 24.67 8.54
C SER A 221 -11.67 23.24 9.09
N MET A 222 -10.55 22.52 8.97
CA MET A 222 -10.36 21.20 9.57
C MET A 222 -10.45 21.21 11.10
N THR A 223 -10.27 22.37 11.75
CA THR A 223 -10.40 22.52 13.20
C THR A 223 -11.83 22.89 13.62
N ARG A 224 -12.51 23.74 12.83
CA ARG A 224 -13.83 24.29 13.16
C ARG A 224 -14.99 23.44 12.62
N ASP A 225 -14.89 22.94 11.39
CA ASP A 225 -15.88 22.08 10.72
C ASP A 225 -15.20 20.92 9.95
N PRO A 226 -14.70 19.91 10.67
CA PRO A 226 -13.95 18.80 10.08
C PRO A 226 -14.80 17.95 9.14
N SER A 227 -16.07 17.69 9.47
CA SER A 227 -16.92 16.78 8.70
C SER A 227 -17.20 17.31 7.30
N ARG A 228 -17.52 18.60 7.17
CA ARG A 228 -17.83 19.24 5.89
C ARG A 228 -16.59 19.36 5.01
N THR A 229 -15.48 19.80 5.60
CA THR A 229 -14.18 19.94 4.92
C THR A 229 -13.66 18.58 4.42
N VAL A 230 -13.87 17.51 5.18
CA VAL A 230 -13.51 16.13 4.81
C VAL A 230 -14.39 15.60 3.68
N SER A 231 -15.71 15.81 3.74
CA SER A 231 -16.62 15.36 2.68
C SER A 231 -16.23 16.00 1.35
N LEU A 232 -16.11 17.33 1.31
CA LEU A 232 -15.71 18.09 0.13
C LEU A 232 -14.40 17.59 -0.48
N ARG A 233 -13.38 17.36 0.34
CA ARG A 233 -12.09 16.85 -0.13
C ARG A 233 -12.14 15.40 -0.62
N ARG A 234 -12.97 14.55 0.00
CA ARG A 234 -13.23 13.18 -0.46
C ARG A 234 -13.97 13.21 -1.78
N ASP A 235 -15.00 14.03 -1.88
CA ASP A 235 -15.82 14.14 -3.07
C ASP A 235 -14.96 14.68 -4.24
N LEU A 236 -13.98 15.54 -3.97
CA LEU A 236 -12.90 15.92 -4.90
C LEU A 236 -12.02 14.74 -5.36
N SER A 237 -11.72 13.80 -4.47
CA SER A 237 -11.00 12.56 -4.84
C SER A 237 -11.87 11.64 -5.71
N THR A 238 -13.21 11.70 -5.56
CA THR A 238 -14.15 10.97 -6.43
C THR A 238 -14.33 11.65 -7.80
N VAL A 239 -14.12 12.98 -7.89
CA VAL A 239 -14.09 13.70 -9.17
C VAL A 239 -12.98 13.18 -10.09
N LEU A 240 -11.88 12.66 -9.52
CA LEU A 240 -10.80 12.08 -10.31
C LEU A 240 -11.31 10.95 -11.23
N THR A 241 -12.35 10.23 -10.79
CA THR A 241 -13.02 9.13 -11.53
C THR A 241 -14.21 9.58 -12.39
N ASP A 242 -14.56 10.87 -12.38
CA ASP A 242 -15.65 11.41 -13.20
C ASP A 242 -15.23 11.51 -14.67
N GLN A 243 -16.11 11.03 -15.57
CA GLN A 243 -15.85 10.99 -17.01
C GLN A 243 -15.92 12.36 -17.68
N ASP A 244 -16.69 13.29 -17.09
CA ASP A 244 -17.01 14.59 -17.70
C ASP A 244 -15.91 15.65 -17.50
N LEU A 245 -14.90 15.35 -16.68
CA LEU A 245 -13.76 16.24 -16.44
C LEU A 245 -12.76 16.19 -17.62
N ASP A 246 -12.37 17.35 -18.15
CA ASP A 246 -11.31 17.43 -19.16
C ASP A 246 -9.97 16.94 -18.59
N ILE A 247 -9.15 16.36 -19.46
CA ILE A 247 -7.91 15.67 -19.08
C ILE A 247 -6.88 16.61 -18.43
N ILE A 248 -6.82 17.89 -18.85
CA ILE A 248 -5.91 18.88 -18.25
C ILE A 248 -6.34 19.23 -16.82
N ALA A 249 -7.65 19.34 -16.59
CA ALA A 249 -8.19 19.60 -15.26
C ALA A 249 -7.98 18.39 -14.33
N ARG A 250 -8.11 17.17 -14.87
CA ARG A 250 -7.83 15.93 -14.15
C ARG A 250 -6.36 15.82 -13.72
N ASP A 251 -5.41 16.08 -14.61
CA ASP A 251 -3.96 16.11 -14.31
C ASP A 251 -3.64 17.06 -13.16
N ARG A 252 -4.15 18.29 -13.23
CA ARG A 252 -3.94 19.28 -12.15
C ARG A 252 -4.57 18.86 -10.83
N ALA A 253 -5.78 18.29 -10.85
CA ALA A 253 -6.42 17.78 -9.63
C ALA A 253 -5.61 16.63 -9.01
N LEU A 254 -5.01 15.77 -9.82
CA LEU A 254 -4.14 14.68 -9.37
C LEU A 254 -2.86 15.19 -8.71
N ASP A 255 -2.19 16.21 -9.25
CA ASP A 255 -1.04 16.85 -8.60
C ASP A 255 -1.31 17.27 -7.14
N PHE A 256 -2.57 17.64 -6.85
CA PHE A 256 -2.99 18.12 -5.54
C PHE A 256 -3.51 17.00 -4.63
N CYS A 257 -4.19 15.99 -5.18
CA CYS A 257 -4.75 14.85 -4.44
C CYS A 257 -3.81 13.64 -4.36
N ALA A 258 -2.67 13.69 -5.06
CA ALA A 258 -1.66 12.64 -5.22
C ALA A 258 -1.37 11.81 -3.96
N PRO A 259 -1.07 12.40 -2.78
CA PRO A 259 -0.81 11.63 -1.56
C PRO A 259 -1.89 10.60 -1.22
N PHE A 260 -3.14 10.92 -1.52
CA PHE A 260 -4.31 10.15 -1.09
C PHE A 260 -4.76 9.11 -2.11
N VAL A 261 -4.21 9.15 -3.33
CA VAL A 261 -4.42 8.11 -4.36
C VAL A 261 -3.99 6.73 -3.83
N ALA A 262 -3.06 6.69 -2.87
CA ALA A 262 -2.55 5.48 -2.22
C ALA A 262 -3.60 4.81 -1.32
N LEU A 263 -4.63 5.55 -0.91
CA LEU A 263 -5.67 5.07 -0.02
C LEU A 263 -6.91 4.59 -0.79
N LEU A 264 -7.00 4.90 -2.09
CA LEU A 264 -8.08 4.45 -2.96
C LEU A 264 -8.11 2.92 -3.07
N SER A 265 -9.27 2.39 -3.41
CA SER A 265 -9.44 1.00 -3.83
C SER A 265 -8.78 0.74 -5.19
N THR A 266 -8.45 -0.53 -5.47
CA THR A 266 -7.98 -0.95 -6.79
C THR A 266 -9.03 -0.68 -7.87
N THR A 267 -10.32 -0.76 -7.52
CA THR A 267 -11.43 -0.44 -8.44
C THR A 267 -11.46 1.05 -8.80
N GLU A 268 -11.25 1.93 -7.82
CA GLU A 268 -11.14 3.37 -8.06
C GLU A 268 -9.91 3.69 -8.91
N LEU A 269 -8.75 3.09 -8.63
CA LEU A 269 -7.54 3.22 -9.45
C LEU A 269 -7.73 2.68 -10.89
N ALA A 270 -8.38 1.54 -11.05
CA ALA A 270 -8.72 0.98 -12.35
C ALA A 270 -9.66 1.89 -13.13
N SER A 271 -10.61 2.52 -12.44
CA SER A 271 -11.50 3.51 -13.04
C SER A 271 -10.70 4.73 -13.52
N LEU A 272 -9.77 5.25 -12.71
CA LEU A 272 -8.88 6.35 -13.12
C LEU A 272 -8.08 6.02 -14.38
N THR A 273 -7.52 4.82 -14.44
CA THR A 273 -6.66 4.38 -15.55
C THR A 273 -7.44 4.11 -16.83
N ALA A 274 -8.69 3.65 -16.73
CA ALA A 274 -9.55 3.42 -17.89
C ALA A 274 -9.90 4.70 -18.67
N PHE A 275 -9.83 5.87 -18.03
CA PHE A 275 -10.05 7.17 -18.68
C PHE A 275 -8.80 7.76 -19.32
N LEU A 276 -7.63 7.17 -19.10
CA LEU A 276 -6.39 7.68 -19.66
C LEU A 276 -6.30 7.31 -21.16
N PRO A 277 -6.02 8.28 -22.04
CA PRO A 277 -5.73 7.97 -23.43
C PRO A 277 -4.49 7.09 -23.52
N HIS A 278 -4.40 6.25 -24.56
CA HIS A 278 -3.25 5.36 -24.75
C HIS A 278 -1.91 6.10 -24.80
N GLU A 279 -1.90 7.35 -25.29
CA GLU A 279 -0.73 8.23 -25.27
C GLU A 279 -1.00 9.44 -24.37
N VAL A 280 -0.31 9.50 -23.22
CA VAL A 280 -0.32 10.67 -22.33
C VAL A 280 0.94 11.51 -22.61
N PRO A 281 0.81 12.79 -22.99
CA PRO A 281 1.95 13.70 -23.15
C PRO A 281 2.78 13.82 -21.85
N LEU A 282 4.11 13.86 -21.98
CA LEU A 282 5.02 14.07 -20.84
C LEU A 282 4.80 15.40 -20.08
N ALA A 283 4.07 16.34 -20.67
CA ALA A 283 3.68 17.59 -20.01
C ALA A 283 2.57 17.40 -18.96
N TRP A 284 1.88 16.26 -18.96
CA TRP A 284 0.86 15.88 -17.98
C TRP A 284 1.46 14.85 -17.03
N HIS A 285 2.24 15.37 -16.07
CA HIS A 285 3.14 14.55 -15.26
C HIS A 285 2.38 13.54 -14.41
N SER A 286 1.36 13.95 -13.66
CA SER A 286 0.62 13.05 -12.77
C SER A 286 -0.17 11.99 -13.54
N LEU A 287 -0.78 12.33 -14.67
CA LEU A 287 -1.43 11.33 -15.54
C LEU A 287 -0.43 10.36 -16.16
N HIS A 288 0.74 10.84 -16.61
CA HIS A 288 1.79 9.99 -17.18
C HIS A 288 2.30 8.99 -16.15
N GLU A 289 2.56 9.45 -14.93
CA GLU A 289 3.01 8.61 -13.83
C GLU A 289 1.92 7.63 -13.38
N ILE A 290 0.63 8.01 -13.33
CA ILE A 290 -0.47 7.04 -13.07
C ILE A 290 -0.50 5.96 -14.15
N GLN A 291 -0.34 6.35 -15.42
CA GLN A 291 -0.28 5.40 -16.53
C GLN A 291 0.93 4.47 -16.38
N ASP A 292 2.08 5.01 -15.99
CA ASP A 292 3.29 4.23 -15.75
C ASP A 292 3.12 3.28 -14.57
N TYR A 293 2.56 3.75 -13.45
CA TYR A 293 2.25 2.92 -12.28
C TYR A 293 1.24 1.81 -12.60
N ALA A 294 0.19 2.11 -13.37
CA ALA A 294 -0.76 1.10 -13.82
C ALA A 294 -0.11 0.05 -14.74
N ALA A 295 0.79 0.49 -15.63
CA ALA A 295 1.58 -0.42 -16.44
C ALA A 295 2.57 -1.23 -15.60
N HIS A 296 3.11 -0.67 -14.52
CA HIS A 296 3.96 -1.37 -13.56
C HIS A 296 3.18 -2.40 -12.73
N LEU A 297 1.95 -2.09 -12.29
CA LEU A 297 1.07 -3.07 -11.65
C LEU A 297 0.86 -4.33 -12.51
N ASP A 298 0.85 -4.15 -13.84
CA ASP A 298 0.62 -5.21 -14.83
C ASP A 298 1.92 -5.88 -15.33
N ARG A 299 3.10 -5.27 -15.12
CA ARG A 299 4.40 -5.72 -15.69
C ARG A 299 5.54 -5.94 -14.69
N ALA A 300 5.43 -5.53 -13.43
CA ALA A 300 6.61 -5.27 -12.60
C ALA A 300 7.14 -6.47 -11.82
N THR A 301 8.47 -6.62 -11.91
CA THR A 301 9.34 -7.15 -10.85
C THR A 301 9.03 -6.45 -9.54
N ARG A 302 8.38 -7.13 -8.60
CA ARG A 302 8.00 -6.58 -7.29
C ARG A 302 9.22 -6.59 -6.37
N LEU A 303 10.05 -5.55 -6.50
CA LEU A 303 11.22 -5.34 -5.64
C LEU A 303 10.82 -4.93 -4.22
N LEU A 304 9.67 -4.27 -4.06
CA LEU A 304 9.13 -3.82 -2.77
C LEU A 304 7.68 -4.32 -2.60
N PRO A 305 7.19 -4.45 -1.35
CA PRO A 305 5.79 -4.68 -1.03
C PRO A 305 4.82 -3.71 -1.71
N GLU A 306 3.63 -4.19 -2.06
CA GLU A 306 2.59 -3.39 -2.72
C GLU A 306 2.26 -2.08 -1.96
N PRO A 307 2.05 -2.08 -0.62
CA PRO A 307 1.78 -0.83 0.10
C PRO A 307 2.90 0.22 -0.04
N TRP A 308 4.15 -0.24 -0.14
CA TRP A 308 5.31 0.65 -0.35
C TRP A 308 5.41 1.15 -1.79
N LEU A 309 5.12 0.30 -2.78
CA LEU A 309 5.05 0.74 -4.18
C LEU A 309 3.95 1.80 -4.36
N ARG A 310 2.80 1.62 -3.70
CA ARG A 310 1.71 2.61 -3.66
C ARG A 310 2.15 3.93 -3.06
N LEU A 311 2.86 3.90 -1.93
CA LEU A 311 3.41 5.10 -1.31
C LEU A 311 4.48 5.77 -2.16
N LEU A 312 5.40 5.00 -2.73
CA LEU A 312 6.45 5.52 -3.61
C LEU A 312 5.81 6.24 -4.79
N PHE A 313 4.83 5.60 -5.41
CA PHE A 313 4.06 6.17 -6.50
C PHE A 313 3.37 7.48 -6.09
N THR A 314 2.56 7.48 -5.03
CA THR A 314 1.80 8.67 -4.66
C THR A 314 2.65 9.83 -4.18
N THR A 315 3.77 9.54 -3.55
CA THR A 315 4.72 10.56 -3.11
C THR A 315 5.63 11.04 -4.24
N THR A 316 5.70 10.36 -5.39
CA THR A 316 6.49 10.83 -6.54
C THR A 316 5.68 11.72 -7.48
N ILE A 317 4.37 11.45 -7.62
CA ILE A 317 3.50 12.23 -8.53
C ILE A 317 2.99 13.55 -7.94
N GLY A 318 3.04 13.73 -6.62
CA GLY A 318 2.46 14.89 -5.97
C GLY A 318 3.44 16.06 -5.82
N ASN A 319 2.89 17.25 -5.67
CA ASN A 319 3.68 18.46 -5.47
C ASN A 319 4.35 18.48 -4.07
N ASP A 320 5.69 18.44 -4.03
CA ASP A 320 6.49 18.52 -2.79
C ASP A 320 6.08 19.65 -1.85
N ALA A 321 5.62 20.79 -2.39
CA ALA A 321 5.17 21.92 -1.59
C ALA A 321 3.92 21.62 -0.73
N LEU A 322 3.21 20.54 -1.04
CA LEU A 322 2.01 20.08 -0.33
C LEU A 322 2.32 18.94 0.65
N PHE A 323 3.55 18.39 0.64
CA PHE A 323 3.94 17.29 1.51
C PHE A 323 4.48 17.79 2.84
N THR A 324 4.26 17.00 3.90
CA THR A 324 4.98 17.20 5.15
C THR A 324 6.43 16.75 4.98
N PRO A 325 7.38 17.27 5.79
CA PRO A 325 8.77 16.81 5.76
C PRO A 325 8.89 15.28 5.92
N ARG A 326 7.99 14.68 6.69
CA ARG A 326 7.94 13.23 6.90
C ARG A 326 7.52 12.46 5.64
N LEU A 327 6.53 12.96 4.87
CA LEU A 327 6.14 12.33 3.60
C LEU A 327 7.22 12.45 2.53
N VAL A 328 7.96 13.57 2.51
CA VAL A 328 9.16 13.70 1.68
C VAL A 328 10.21 12.64 2.08
N GLU A 329 10.41 12.43 3.39
CA GLU A 329 11.32 11.39 3.87
C GLU A 329 10.85 9.97 3.51
N VAL A 330 9.54 9.67 3.56
CA VAL A 330 8.97 8.39 3.08
C VAL A 330 9.39 8.16 1.63
N ARG A 331 9.16 9.14 0.75
CA ARG A 331 9.53 9.07 -0.66
C ARG A 331 11.01 8.76 -0.84
N ASP A 332 11.86 9.57 -0.23
CA ASP A 332 13.31 9.51 -0.43
C ASP A 332 13.86 8.15 0.05
N ARG A 333 13.32 7.61 1.16
CA ARG A 333 13.66 6.27 1.66
C ARG A 333 13.19 5.17 0.71
N LEU A 334 11.98 5.27 0.15
CA LEU A 334 11.46 4.29 -0.81
C LEU A 334 12.23 4.32 -2.14
N MET A 335 12.60 5.51 -2.65
CA MET A 335 13.47 5.67 -3.81
C MET A 335 14.87 5.09 -3.57
N LEU A 336 15.41 5.30 -2.37
CA LEU A 336 16.69 4.70 -1.99
C LEU A 336 16.57 3.16 -1.93
N ALA A 337 15.48 2.64 -1.37
CA ALA A 337 15.24 1.20 -1.29
C ALA A 337 15.15 0.57 -2.70
N THR A 338 14.40 1.14 -3.64
CA THR A 338 14.34 0.62 -5.01
C THR A 338 15.71 0.60 -5.70
N SER A 339 16.57 1.58 -5.43
CA SER A 339 17.94 1.61 -5.98
C SER A 339 18.86 0.51 -5.41
N ARG A 340 18.66 0.11 -4.14
CA ARG A 340 19.49 -0.89 -3.44
C ARG A 340 19.05 -2.33 -3.74
N VAL A 341 17.76 -2.56 -3.96
CA VAL A 341 17.18 -3.90 -4.14
C VAL A 341 17.52 -4.51 -5.52
N GLN A 342 18.20 -3.80 -6.42
CA GLN A 342 18.56 -4.36 -7.73
C GLN A 342 19.70 -5.40 -7.71
N VAL A 343 20.54 -5.46 -6.65
CA VAL A 343 21.56 -6.52 -6.47
C VAL A 343 21.75 -6.88 -4.98
N PRO A 344 20.73 -7.41 -4.28
CA PRO A 344 20.82 -7.55 -2.85
C PRO A 344 21.40 -8.91 -2.42
N SER A 345 22.27 -8.88 -1.40
CA SER A 345 22.40 -10.02 -0.48
C SER A 345 21.22 -9.99 0.51
N THR A 346 20.72 -11.16 0.92
CA THR A 346 19.61 -11.21 1.89
C THR A 346 19.97 -10.55 3.23
N ASP A 347 21.25 -10.60 3.62
CA ASP A 347 21.75 -9.92 4.82
C ASP A 347 21.59 -8.39 4.72
N GLN A 348 21.88 -7.81 3.54
CA GLN A 348 21.70 -6.38 3.32
C GLN A 348 20.23 -6.00 3.37
N VAL A 349 19.34 -6.80 2.75
CA VAL A 349 17.89 -6.58 2.80
C VAL A 349 17.37 -6.61 4.24
N SER A 350 17.83 -7.58 5.03
CA SER A 350 17.45 -7.70 6.44
C SER A 350 17.93 -6.51 7.28
N ALA A 351 19.15 -6.02 7.03
CA ALA A 351 19.71 -4.85 7.70
C ALA A 351 18.97 -3.56 7.34
N ASP A 352 18.74 -3.32 6.04
CA ASP A 352 17.99 -2.16 5.54
C ASP A 352 16.54 -2.15 6.09
N LEU A 353 15.90 -3.32 6.14
CA LEU A 353 14.59 -3.46 6.78
C LEU A 353 14.65 -3.13 8.28
N GLY A 354 15.70 -3.54 8.99
CA GLY A 354 15.92 -3.17 10.38
C GLY A 354 16.00 -1.65 10.61
N GLU A 355 16.72 -0.93 9.74
CA GLU A 355 16.79 0.53 9.77
C GLU A 355 15.42 1.17 9.51
N ALA A 356 14.69 0.68 8.50
CA ALA A 356 13.36 1.18 8.15
C ALA A 356 12.35 0.98 9.30
N LEU A 357 12.39 -0.18 9.98
CA LEU A 357 11.54 -0.46 11.14
C LEU A 357 11.85 0.48 12.31
N GLY A 358 13.13 0.76 12.58
CA GLY A 358 13.53 1.71 13.62
C GLY A 358 12.97 3.12 13.35
N TRP A 359 13.05 3.57 12.10
CA TRP A 359 12.50 4.87 11.69
C TRP A 359 10.96 4.92 11.75
N LEU A 360 10.27 3.86 11.30
CA LEU A 360 8.81 3.76 11.41
C LEU A 360 8.36 3.77 12.89
N ASP A 361 9.15 3.20 13.80
CA ASP A 361 8.86 3.22 15.24
C ASP A 361 8.99 4.62 15.85
N GLU A 362 9.94 5.42 15.39
CA GLU A 362 10.05 6.82 15.76
C GLU A 362 8.84 7.62 15.25
N CYS A 363 8.49 7.44 13.98
CA CYS A 363 7.33 8.09 13.37
C CYS A 363 6.02 7.71 14.09
N PHE A 364 5.84 6.43 14.42
CA PHE A 364 4.70 5.93 15.18
C PHE A 364 4.61 6.63 16.55
N ARG A 365 5.73 6.70 17.27
CA ARG A 365 5.76 7.29 18.62
C ARG A 365 5.34 8.76 18.58
N ASP A 366 5.89 9.52 17.63
CA ASP A 366 5.56 10.94 17.45
C ASP A 366 4.08 11.15 17.15
N LEU A 367 3.54 10.40 16.17
CA LEU A 367 2.13 10.47 15.81
C LEU A 367 1.23 10.04 16.97
N ASN A 368 1.54 8.93 17.62
CA ASN A 368 0.71 8.42 18.71
C ASN A 368 0.71 9.38 19.91
N GLU A 369 1.84 10.02 20.22
CA GLU A 369 1.91 11.06 21.25
C GLU A 369 1.10 12.31 20.88
N GLU A 370 1.20 12.79 19.63
CA GLU A 370 0.42 13.94 19.16
C GLU A 370 -1.09 13.61 19.15
N ALA A 371 -1.45 12.39 18.76
CA ALA A 371 -2.82 11.90 18.76
C ALA A 371 -3.39 11.86 20.19
N ALA A 372 -2.64 11.30 21.13
CA ALA A 372 -3.06 11.19 22.53
C ALA A 372 -3.21 12.54 23.24
N ARG A 373 -2.42 13.56 22.85
CA ARG A 373 -2.48 14.92 23.44
C ARG A 373 -3.66 15.75 22.92
N SER A 374 -4.28 15.35 21.82
CA SER A 374 -5.20 16.19 21.07
C SER A 374 -6.62 15.63 21.12
N PHE A 375 -7.55 16.35 21.77
CA PHE A 375 -8.96 15.95 21.81
C PHE A 375 -9.65 16.00 20.44
N ARG A 376 -9.16 16.82 19.52
CA ARG A 376 -9.57 16.88 18.11
C ARG A 376 -8.33 16.80 17.22
N LEU A 377 -8.28 15.78 16.38
CA LEU A 377 -7.19 15.59 15.43
C LEU A 377 -7.50 16.33 14.14
N ARG A 378 -6.52 17.12 13.68
CA ARG A 378 -6.57 17.76 12.36
C ARG A 378 -6.59 16.65 11.31
N ARG A 379 -7.45 16.74 10.30
CA ARG A 379 -7.52 15.68 9.27
C ARG A 379 -6.21 15.52 8.51
N ALA A 380 -5.50 16.61 8.18
CA ALA A 380 -4.18 16.53 7.53
C ALA A 380 -3.19 15.64 8.32
N PHE A 381 -3.26 15.69 9.65
CA PHE A 381 -2.52 14.78 10.52
C PHE A 381 -3.05 13.34 10.41
N LYS A 382 -4.37 13.14 10.36
CA LYS A 382 -4.96 11.81 10.13
C LYS A 382 -4.51 11.19 8.81
N ASP A 383 -4.47 11.97 7.73
CA ASP A 383 -4.12 11.42 6.42
C ASP A 383 -2.63 11.08 6.30
N GLU A 384 -1.75 11.93 6.84
CA GLU A 384 -0.33 11.59 6.98
C GLU A 384 -0.16 10.31 7.80
N ALA A 385 -0.92 10.18 8.90
CA ALA A 385 -0.90 8.98 9.72
C ALA A 385 -1.45 7.75 8.97
N HIS A 386 -2.48 7.88 8.12
CA HIS A 386 -2.96 6.78 7.26
C HIS A 386 -1.91 6.33 6.24
N LEU A 387 -1.19 7.26 5.63
CA LEU A 387 -0.08 6.94 4.72
C LEU A 387 1.05 6.23 5.45
N LEU A 388 1.36 6.64 6.69
CA LEU A 388 2.32 5.90 7.51
C LEU A 388 1.80 4.52 7.95
N CYS A 389 0.51 4.36 8.21
CA CYS A 389 -0.07 3.03 8.46
C CYS A 389 0.07 2.13 7.22
N LEU A 390 -0.09 2.68 6.00
CA LEU A 390 0.19 1.95 4.76
C LEU A 390 1.69 1.58 4.67
N GLY A 391 2.58 2.44 5.15
CA GLY A 391 4.02 2.17 5.27
C GLY A 391 4.32 1.05 6.25
N MET A 392 3.65 1.02 7.41
CA MET A 392 3.76 -0.07 8.38
C MET A 392 3.19 -1.38 7.83
N MET A 393 2.11 -1.32 7.04
CA MET A 393 1.57 -2.50 6.35
C MET A 393 2.57 -3.10 5.38
N GLY A 394 3.23 -2.28 4.55
CA GLY A 394 4.30 -2.75 3.67
C GLY A 394 5.50 -3.30 4.45
N ALA A 395 5.82 -2.71 5.61
CA ALA A 395 6.87 -3.22 6.49
C ALA A 395 6.51 -4.59 7.07
N ALA A 396 5.24 -4.83 7.39
CA ALA A 396 4.76 -6.13 7.84
C ALA A 396 4.94 -7.18 6.73
N ASP A 397 4.63 -6.84 5.48
CA ASP A 397 4.80 -7.73 4.33
C ASP A 397 6.28 -8.08 4.09
N ALA A 398 7.17 -7.09 4.17
CA ALA A 398 8.62 -7.32 4.07
C ALA A 398 9.15 -8.20 5.21
N CYS A 399 8.65 -7.99 6.43
CA CYS A 399 8.97 -8.83 7.59
C CYS A 399 8.48 -10.27 7.39
N LEU A 400 7.28 -10.46 6.81
CA LEU A 400 6.73 -11.79 6.50
C LEU A 400 7.60 -12.54 5.49
N ALA A 401 8.07 -11.87 4.44
CA ALA A 401 8.97 -12.48 3.46
C ALA A 401 10.28 -13.02 4.09
N LEU A 402 10.75 -12.40 5.18
CA LEU A 402 11.94 -12.81 5.95
C LEU A 402 11.62 -13.63 7.22
N THR A 403 10.36 -14.02 7.46
CA THR A 403 9.91 -14.75 8.66
C THR A 403 10.10 -14.00 9.99
N ARG A 404 10.18 -12.67 9.94
CA ARG A 404 10.26 -11.82 11.13
C ARG A 404 8.86 -11.57 11.70
N LEU A 405 8.16 -12.65 12.08
CA LEU A 405 6.74 -12.62 12.46
C LEU A 405 6.44 -11.65 13.63
N SER A 406 7.35 -11.56 14.60
CA SER A 406 7.22 -10.63 15.72
C SER A 406 7.27 -9.17 15.27
N ASP A 407 8.16 -8.85 14.32
CA ASP A 407 8.28 -7.50 13.77
C ASP A 407 7.10 -7.18 12.86
N ALA A 408 6.64 -8.15 12.07
CA ALA A 408 5.44 -8.01 11.24
C ALA A 408 4.20 -7.70 12.09
N GLN A 409 3.97 -8.48 13.15
CA GLN A 409 2.87 -8.23 14.08
C GLN A 409 3.03 -6.89 14.80
N ALA A 410 4.25 -6.49 15.17
CA ALA A 410 4.49 -5.19 15.78
C ALA A 410 4.11 -4.04 14.84
N CYS A 411 4.37 -4.17 13.54
CA CYS A 411 3.97 -3.18 12.53
C CYS A 411 2.45 -3.10 12.39
N LEU A 412 1.76 -4.25 12.26
CA LEU A 412 0.29 -4.25 12.16
C LEU A 412 -0.38 -3.71 13.42
N ASN A 413 0.12 -4.08 14.61
CA ASN A 413 -0.39 -3.55 15.87
C ASN A 413 -0.28 -2.02 15.95
N LYS A 414 0.87 -1.46 15.52
CA LYS A 414 1.08 0.00 15.47
C LYS A 414 0.12 0.67 14.48
N ALA A 415 -0.07 0.07 13.31
CA ALA A 415 -1.02 0.56 12.32
C ALA A 415 -2.46 0.55 12.85
N HIS A 416 -2.88 -0.53 13.53
CA HIS A 416 -4.19 -0.62 14.19
C HIS A 416 -4.35 0.41 15.30
N MET A 417 -3.35 0.57 16.16
CA MET A 417 -3.37 1.58 17.23
C MET A 417 -3.58 2.98 16.67
N LEU A 418 -2.88 3.34 15.58
CA LEU A 418 -3.11 4.60 14.91
C LEU A 418 -4.50 4.65 14.29
N VAL A 419 -4.92 3.66 13.51
CA VAL A 419 -6.26 3.60 12.89
C VAL A 419 -7.38 3.82 13.92
N GLU A 420 -7.27 3.19 15.09
CA GLU A 420 -8.19 3.32 16.22
C GLU A 420 -8.12 4.73 16.84
N ALA A 421 -6.91 5.23 17.14
CA ALA A 421 -6.72 6.58 17.69
C ALA A 421 -7.24 7.68 16.74
N LEU A 422 -7.17 7.43 15.42
CA LEU A 422 -7.67 8.32 14.39
C LEU A 422 -9.19 8.17 14.15
N THR A 423 -9.84 7.18 14.77
CA THR A 423 -11.25 6.80 14.56
C THR A 423 -11.59 6.66 13.07
N THR A 424 -10.79 5.88 12.35
CA THR A 424 -10.87 5.78 10.89
C THR A 424 -12.08 4.96 10.45
N ASP A 425 -12.87 5.46 9.50
CA ASP A 425 -13.94 4.68 8.83
C ASP A 425 -13.37 4.01 7.57
N VAL A 426 -13.85 2.80 7.24
CA VAL A 426 -13.37 2.02 6.07
C VAL A 426 -13.52 2.77 4.76
N ARG A 427 -14.51 3.67 4.65
CA ARG A 427 -14.72 4.51 3.47
C ARG A 427 -13.67 5.62 3.33
N GLU A 428 -12.87 5.86 4.37
CA GLU A 428 -11.79 6.86 4.35
C GLU A 428 -10.47 6.30 3.82
N ALA A 429 -10.21 5.01 4.09
CA ALA A 429 -8.99 4.33 3.68
C ALA A 429 -9.30 2.84 3.43
N PRO A 430 -10.07 2.52 2.37
CA PRO A 430 -10.55 1.15 2.13
C PRO A 430 -9.41 0.15 1.97
N ALA A 431 -8.35 0.52 1.23
CA ALA A 431 -7.19 -0.35 1.07
C ALA A 431 -6.45 -0.62 2.41
N LEU A 432 -6.43 0.37 3.31
CA LEU A 432 -5.83 0.22 4.63
C LEU A 432 -6.68 -0.70 5.52
N LEU A 433 -7.98 -0.39 5.67
CA LEU A 433 -8.85 -1.09 6.63
C LEU A 433 -9.30 -2.49 6.17
N THR A 434 -9.18 -2.82 4.88
CA THR A 434 -9.33 -4.19 4.40
C THR A 434 -8.00 -4.95 4.42
N GLY A 435 -6.89 -4.27 4.14
CA GLY A 435 -5.55 -4.89 4.10
C GLY A 435 -5.00 -5.32 5.47
N LEU A 436 -5.29 -4.57 6.54
CA LEU A 436 -4.84 -4.89 7.90
C LEU A 436 -5.40 -6.24 8.41
N PRO A 437 -6.73 -6.45 8.53
CA PRO A 437 -7.28 -7.71 9.04
C PRO A 437 -6.94 -8.91 8.15
N ALA A 438 -6.80 -8.71 6.83
CA ALA A 438 -6.34 -9.77 5.93
C ALA A 438 -4.94 -10.30 6.32
N ARG A 439 -4.00 -9.39 6.59
CA ARG A 439 -2.62 -9.75 6.99
C ARG A 439 -2.57 -10.34 8.40
N ASP A 440 -3.37 -9.83 9.33
CA ASP A 440 -3.50 -10.43 10.67
C ASP A 440 -4.05 -11.86 10.59
N ALA A 441 -5.06 -12.11 9.74
CA ALA A 441 -5.58 -13.44 9.49
C ALA A 441 -4.49 -14.36 8.94
N LEU A 442 -3.75 -13.92 7.91
CA LEU A 442 -2.65 -14.69 7.32
C LEU A 442 -1.56 -15.01 8.36
N MET A 443 -1.12 -14.04 9.15
CA MET A 443 -0.09 -14.27 10.17
C MET A 443 -0.54 -15.24 11.25
N ALA A 444 -1.78 -15.10 11.73
CA ALA A 444 -2.34 -16.01 12.72
C ALA A 444 -2.48 -17.43 12.14
N ALA A 445 -2.98 -17.56 10.92
CA ALA A 445 -3.12 -18.84 10.23
C ALA A 445 -1.77 -19.53 10.02
N TYR A 446 -0.78 -18.78 9.52
CA TYR A 446 0.57 -19.26 9.27
C TYR A 446 1.29 -19.71 10.55
N ALA A 447 1.06 -18.99 11.66
CA ALA A 447 1.57 -19.35 12.98
C ALA A 447 0.86 -20.58 13.60
N GLY A 448 -0.23 -21.07 13.01
CA GLY A 448 -1.04 -22.19 13.51
C GLY A 448 -2.09 -21.80 14.56
N MET A 449 -2.45 -20.51 14.65
CA MET A 449 -3.46 -19.96 15.56
C MET A 449 -4.81 -19.79 14.86
N HIS A 450 -5.44 -20.89 14.45
CA HIS A 450 -6.63 -20.88 13.58
C HIS A 450 -7.83 -20.13 14.17
N GLU A 451 -8.11 -20.25 15.47
CA GLU A 451 -9.22 -19.48 16.09
C GLU A 451 -9.02 -17.97 15.96
N ARG A 452 -7.78 -17.50 16.14
CA ARG A 452 -7.44 -16.09 15.99
C ARG A 452 -7.49 -15.65 14.52
N SER A 453 -7.08 -16.53 13.61
CA SER A 453 -7.25 -16.30 12.17
C SER A 453 -8.71 -16.12 11.80
N GLU A 454 -9.61 -16.96 12.31
CA GLU A 454 -11.05 -16.84 12.02
C GLU A 454 -11.63 -15.51 12.52
N THR A 455 -11.24 -15.04 13.72
CA THR A 455 -11.63 -13.69 14.18
C THR A 455 -11.23 -12.60 13.19
N PHE A 456 -10.00 -12.62 12.69
CA PHE A 456 -9.53 -11.62 11.73
C PHE A 456 -10.18 -11.78 10.34
N LEU A 457 -10.55 -13.00 9.94
CA LEU A 457 -11.34 -13.23 8.74
C LEU A 457 -12.76 -12.64 8.85
N GLU A 458 -13.40 -12.78 10.02
CA GLU A 458 -14.69 -12.13 10.30
C GLU A 458 -14.57 -10.60 10.27
N GLU A 459 -13.52 -10.04 10.87
CA GLU A 459 -13.22 -8.61 10.81
C GLU A 459 -13.01 -8.12 9.38
N TYR A 460 -12.27 -8.88 8.56
CA TYR A 460 -12.11 -8.60 7.13
C TYR A 460 -13.46 -8.56 6.41
N GLU A 461 -14.31 -9.59 6.58
CA GLU A 461 -15.62 -9.65 5.95
C GLU A 461 -16.53 -8.49 6.38
N MET A 462 -16.46 -8.08 7.66
CA MET A 462 -17.14 -6.88 8.14
C MET A 462 -16.63 -5.59 7.50
N CYS A 463 -15.31 -5.42 7.36
CA CYS A 463 -14.72 -4.26 6.71
C CYS A 463 -15.09 -4.21 5.21
N ALA A 464 -14.95 -5.33 4.49
CA ALA A 464 -15.32 -5.41 3.07
C ALA A 464 -16.81 -5.09 2.85
N ALA A 465 -17.70 -5.64 3.70
CA ALA A 465 -19.13 -5.37 3.62
C ALA A 465 -19.49 -3.90 3.93
N ARG A 466 -18.85 -3.29 4.94
CA ARG A 466 -19.06 -1.86 5.27
C ARG A 466 -18.47 -0.90 4.24
N GLY A 467 -17.33 -1.26 3.66
CA GLY A 467 -16.67 -0.48 2.61
C GLY A 467 -17.34 -0.61 1.25
N GLY A 468 -18.07 -1.72 1.01
CA GLY A 468 -18.64 -2.02 -0.30
C GLY A 468 -17.59 -2.35 -1.36
N VAL A 469 -16.37 -2.70 -0.92
CA VAL A 469 -15.20 -2.92 -1.77
C VAL A 469 -14.53 -4.23 -1.36
N ARG A 470 -14.14 -5.04 -2.35
CA ARG A 470 -13.27 -6.20 -2.18
C ARG A 470 -12.02 -6.01 -3.01
N GLU A 471 -10.89 -5.85 -2.33
CA GLU A 471 -9.61 -5.57 -2.95
C GLU A 471 -8.92 -6.88 -3.39
N PRO A 472 -8.35 -6.97 -4.61
CA PRO A 472 -7.75 -8.21 -5.10
C PRO A 472 -6.62 -8.76 -4.22
N GLU A 473 -5.74 -7.91 -3.71
CA GLU A 473 -4.60 -8.34 -2.88
C GLU A 473 -5.05 -8.83 -1.49
N PRO A 474 -5.85 -8.08 -0.71
CA PRO A 474 -6.48 -8.60 0.51
C PRO A 474 -7.31 -9.88 0.32
N GLU A 475 -8.07 -10.02 -0.78
CA GLU A 475 -8.78 -11.26 -1.09
C GLU A 475 -7.82 -12.44 -1.32
N HIS A 476 -6.71 -12.20 -2.02
CA HIS A 476 -5.65 -13.20 -2.18
C HIS A 476 -5.04 -13.61 -0.83
N VAL A 477 -4.71 -12.64 0.01
CA VAL A 477 -4.16 -12.87 1.36
C VAL A 477 -5.13 -13.65 2.25
N VAL A 478 -6.42 -13.31 2.23
CA VAL A 478 -7.49 -13.99 2.97
C VAL A 478 -7.66 -15.44 2.49
N GLU A 479 -7.61 -15.68 1.18
CA GLU A 479 -7.67 -17.03 0.63
C GLU A 479 -6.48 -17.89 1.09
N ILE A 480 -5.27 -17.32 1.17
CA ILE A 480 -4.10 -18.01 1.73
C ILE A 480 -4.33 -18.34 3.21
N ALA A 481 -4.83 -17.38 3.99
CA ALA A 481 -5.15 -17.59 5.41
C ALA A 481 -6.17 -18.73 5.61
N ARG A 482 -7.23 -18.76 4.79
CA ARG A 482 -8.24 -19.83 4.79
C ARG A 482 -7.62 -21.19 4.46
N ARG A 483 -6.66 -21.26 3.53
CA ARG A 483 -5.96 -22.51 3.18
C ARG A 483 -5.09 -23.03 4.32
N PHE A 484 -4.34 -22.16 4.99
CA PHE A 484 -3.60 -22.56 6.20
C PHE A 484 -4.56 -22.99 7.32
N SER A 485 -5.70 -22.32 7.47
CA SER A 485 -6.70 -22.62 8.52
C SER A 485 -7.64 -23.78 8.21
N ALA A 486 -7.63 -24.31 6.99
CA ALA A 486 -8.49 -25.42 6.59
C ALA A 486 -8.24 -26.72 7.38
N GLY A 487 -7.09 -26.86 8.05
CA GLY A 487 -6.83 -27.90 9.05
C GLY A 487 -7.22 -29.31 8.60
N ALA A 488 -8.14 -29.94 9.35
CA ALA A 488 -8.68 -31.26 9.04
C ALA A 488 -9.88 -31.25 8.07
N ALA A 489 -10.47 -30.09 7.78
CA ALA A 489 -11.68 -30.01 6.96
C ALA A 489 -11.41 -30.43 5.50
N PRO A 490 -12.42 -30.97 4.79
CA PRO A 490 -12.36 -31.17 3.35
C PRO A 490 -12.40 -29.81 2.65
N TYR A 491 -11.21 -29.24 2.42
CA TYR A 491 -11.04 -27.99 1.67
C TYR A 491 -10.60 -28.30 0.24
N PRO A 492 -11.17 -27.64 -0.79
CA PRO A 492 -10.82 -27.91 -2.18
C PRO A 492 -9.34 -27.72 -2.46
N VAL A 493 -8.71 -28.76 -3.01
CA VAL A 493 -7.35 -28.71 -3.51
C VAL A 493 -7.38 -28.47 -5.02
N ARG A 494 -6.52 -27.58 -5.51
CA ARG A 494 -6.39 -27.22 -6.91
C ARG A 494 -6.11 -28.43 -7.79
N ALA A 495 -6.69 -28.41 -8.98
CA ALA A 495 -6.56 -29.48 -9.96
C ALA A 495 -5.29 -29.33 -10.81
N SER A 496 -4.89 -28.09 -11.13
CA SER A 496 -3.68 -27.76 -11.88
C SER A 496 -2.75 -26.87 -11.05
N ALA A 497 -1.44 -26.97 -11.35
CA ALA A 497 -0.39 -26.15 -10.75
C ALA A 497 -0.21 -24.83 -11.53
N ASP A 498 -1.30 -24.11 -11.78
CA ASP A 498 -1.26 -22.79 -12.40
C ASP A 498 -1.15 -21.73 -11.31
N LEU A 499 -0.25 -20.76 -11.49
CA LEU A 499 -0.05 -19.62 -10.59
C LEU A 499 -1.11 -18.57 -10.92
N PRO A 500 -2.12 -18.32 -10.05
CA PRO A 500 -3.20 -17.41 -10.39
C PRO A 500 -2.86 -15.94 -10.11
N ALA A 501 -1.97 -15.65 -9.15
CA ALA A 501 -1.57 -14.28 -8.80
C ALA A 501 -0.06 -14.21 -8.54
N ASN A 502 0.62 -13.23 -9.14
CA ASN A 502 2.05 -12.95 -8.98
C ASN A 502 2.22 -11.82 -7.94
N THR A 503 2.07 -12.17 -6.65
CA THR A 503 2.19 -11.25 -5.52
C THR A 503 3.30 -11.71 -4.57
N GLN A 504 3.73 -10.85 -3.66
CA GLN A 504 4.72 -11.22 -2.64
C GLN A 504 4.25 -12.38 -1.73
N PHE A 505 2.95 -12.67 -1.70
CA PHE A 505 2.36 -13.76 -0.90
C PHE A 505 2.27 -15.08 -1.66
N THR A 506 2.58 -15.10 -2.96
CA THR A 506 2.52 -16.31 -3.79
C THR A 506 3.31 -17.49 -3.19
N PRO A 507 4.53 -17.34 -2.65
CA PRO A 507 5.22 -18.47 -1.99
C PRO A 507 4.44 -19.06 -0.80
N LEU A 508 3.76 -18.21 -0.02
CA LEU A 508 2.92 -18.67 1.09
C LEU A 508 1.66 -19.39 0.60
N GLU A 509 1.08 -18.96 -0.52
CA GLU A 509 -0.01 -19.67 -1.18
C GLU A 509 0.41 -21.06 -1.67
N VAL A 510 1.58 -21.14 -2.31
CA VAL A 510 2.15 -22.41 -2.79
C VAL A 510 2.36 -23.37 -1.63
N GLN A 511 2.91 -22.88 -0.52
CA GLN A 511 3.12 -23.65 0.69
C GLN A 511 1.80 -24.11 1.33
N ALA A 512 0.83 -23.21 1.51
CA ALA A 512 -0.49 -23.53 2.07
C ALA A 512 -1.17 -24.62 1.25
N GLU A 513 -1.05 -24.55 -0.08
CA GLU A 513 -1.61 -25.55 -0.97
C GLU A 513 -0.87 -26.88 -0.91
N ALA A 514 0.47 -26.85 -0.83
CA ALA A 514 1.28 -28.05 -0.67
C ALA A 514 0.92 -28.80 0.62
N GLU A 515 0.58 -28.09 1.71
CA GLU A 515 0.13 -28.69 2.96
C GLU A 515 -1.24 -29.37 2.85
N LEU A 516 -2.18 -28.74 2.14
CA LEU A 516 -3.48 -29.33 1.86
C LEU A 516 -3.34 -30.57 0.97
N ILE A 517 -2.52 -30.48 -0.09
CA ILE A 517 -2.18 -31.62 -0.95
C ILE A 517 -1.55 -32.73 -0.12
N LEU A 518 -0.56 -32.41 0.72
CA LEU A 518 0.12 -33.38 1.57
C LEU A 518 -0.89 -34.12 2.43
N ALA A 519 -1.73 -33.40 3.17
CA ALA A 519 -2.72 -34.00 4.05
C ALA A 519 -3.71 -34.87 3.26
N GLN A 520 -4.26 -34.37 2.15
CA GLN A 520 -5.39 -34.99 1.45
C GLN A 520 -4.99 -36.05 0.40
N ARG A 521 -3.94 -35.76 -0.39
CA ARG A 521 -3.47 -36.56 -1.54
C ARG A 521 -2.11 -37.24 -1.31
N GLY A 522 -1.44 -36.94 -0.19
CA GLY A 522 -0.19 -37.59 0.21
C GLY A 522 1.09 -36.88 -0.24
N PRO A 523 2.25 -37.41 0.17
CA PRO A 523 3.56 -36.75 0.04
C PRO A 523 4.02 -36.61 -1.41
N GLN A 524 3.78 -37.62 -2.26
CA GLN A 524 4.22 -37.59 -3.65
C GLN A 524 3.55 -36.45 -4.43
N ALA A 525 2.23 -36.30 -4.28
CA ALA A 525 1.48 -35.22 -4.91
C ALA A 525 1.96 -33.83 -4.45
N ALA A 526 2.32 -33.69 -3.17
CA ALA A 526 2.85 -32.44 -2.63
C ALA A 526 4.25 -32.12 -3.17
N VAL A 527 5.12 -33.12 -3.32
CA VAL A 527 6.45 -32.95 -3.93
C VAL A 527 6.31 -32.55 -5.41
N GLU A 528 5.44 -33.22 -6.17
CA GLU A 528 5.19 -32.90 -7.58
C GLU A 528 4.68 -31.47 -7.76
N TRP A 529 3.77 -31.04 -6.88
CA TRP A 529 3.28 -29.66 -6.81
C TRP A 529 4.40 -28.64 -6.59
N LEU A 530 5.18 -28.83 -5.51
CA LEU A 530 6.24 -27.92 -5.13
C LEU A 530 7.35 -27.84 -6.19
N LEU A 531 7.78 -28.97 -6.75
CA LEU A 531 8.78 -28.99 -7.81
C LEU A 531 8.28 -28.28 -9.08
N THR A 532 7.01 -28.48 -9.43
CA THR A 532 6.41 -27.81 -10.59
C THR A 532 6.43 -26.30 -10.41
N LEU A 533 6.01 -25.79 -9.25
CA LEU A 533 5.96 -24.34 -9.01
C LEU A 533 7.33 -23.72 -8.78
N LEU A 534 8.24 -24.40 -8.09
CA LEU A 534 9.63 -23.93 -7.96
C LEU A 534 10.37 -23.91 -9.31
N SER A 535 10.05 -24.79 -10.26
CA SER A 535 10.60 -24.69 -11.63
C SER A 535 10.11 -23.45 -12.38
N ARG A 536 8.96 -22.91 -11.97
CA ARG A 536 8.32 -21.72 -12.53
C ARG A 536 8.69 -20.43 -11.80
N SER A 537 9.28 -20.50 -10.59
CA SER A 537 9.63 -19.32 -9.77
C SER A 537 10.55 -18.34 -10.48
N GLN A 538 11.46 -18.83 -11.33
CA GLN A 538 12.36 -17.98 -12.14
C GLN A 538 11.63 -17.08 -13.16
N TRP A 539 10.37 -17.40 -13.49
CA TRP A 539 9.52 -16.62 -14.38
C TRP A 539 8.56 -15.71 -13.59
N THR A 540 8.68 -15.71 -12.27
CA THR A 540 7.98 -14.76 -11.40
C THR A 540 8.84 -13.54 -11.15
N ASP A 541 8.19 -12.49 -10.70
CA ASP A 541 8.78 -11.18 -10.43
C ASP A 541 9.31 -11.04 -9.00
N LEU A 542 9.46 -12.18 -8.32
CA LEU A 542 9.83 -12.29 -6.91
C LEU A 542 11.31 -12.60 -6.75
N MET A 543 11.90 -12.07 -5.67
CA MET A 543 13.30 -12.34 -5.37
C MET A 543 13.49 -13.82 -4.97
N PRO A 544 14.61 -14.47 -5.35
CA PRO A 544 14.84 -15.89 -5.07
C PRO A 544 14.72 -16.27 -3.60
N PHE A 545 15.10 -15.37 -2.68
CA PHE A 545 15.02 -15.65 -1.25
C PHE A 545 13.57 -15.76 -0.74
N MET A 546 12.58 -15.18 -1.43
CA MET A 546 11.17 -15.23 -1.03
C MET A 546 10.58 -16.64 -1.14
N TRP A 547 11.20 -17.52 -1.93
CA TRP A 547 10.80 -18.92 -2.14
C TRP A 547 11.35 -19.90 -1.09
N TRP A 548 11.96 -19.38 -0.03
CA TRP A 548 12.43 -20.19 1.09
C TRP A 548 11.33 -21.08 1.73
N PRO A 549 10.03 -20.68 1.84
CA PRO A 549 9.02 -21.52 2.49
C PRO A 549 8.81 -22.85 1.74
N ASP A 550 8.80 -22.80 0.41
CA ASP A 550 8.60 -23.95 -0.47
C ASP A 550 9.83 -24.85 -0.52
N LEU A 551 11.03 -24.26 -0.52
CA LEU A 551 12.30 -25.00 -0.40
C LEU A 551 12.39 -25.72 0.94
N ALA A 552 12.00 -25.05 2.03
CA ALA A 552 11.94 -25.65 3.36
C ALA A 552 10.92 -26.78 3.42
N MET A 553 9.73 -26.59 2.84
CA MET A 553 8.70 -27.64 2.76
C MET A 553 9.18 -28.86 1.98
N LEU A 554 9.87 -28.69 0.86
CA LEU A 554 10.50 -29.80 0.14
C LEU A 554 11.56 -30.54 0.98
N ALA A 555 12.40 -29.81 1.71
CA ALA A 555 13.38 -30.42 2.60
C ALA A 555 12.70 -31.21 3.74
N LEU A 556 11.62 -30.68 4.33
CA LEU A 556 10.82 -31.40 5.32
C LEU A 556 10.19 -32.67 4.73
N LEU A 557 9.74 -32.65 3.47
CA LEU A 557 9.22 -33.84 2.78
C LEU A 557 10.32 -34.87 2.47
N ASP A 558 11.55 -34.45 2.20
CA ASP A 558 12.67 -35.39 2.10
C ASP A 558 13.01 -36.03 3.45
N LEU A 559 13.03 -35.24 4.53
CA LEU A 559 13.21 -35.75 5.90
C LEU A 559 12.11 -36.74 6.29
N ARG A 560 10.85 -36.42 5.95
CA ARG A 560 9.69 -37.30 6.14
C ARG A 560 9.91 -38.69 5.54
N GLU A 561 10.53 -38.73 4.36
CA GLU A 561 10.81 -39.95 3.58
C GLU A 561 12.17 -40.58 3.90
N GLY A 562 12.88 -40.08 4.91
CA GLY A 562 14.17 -40.62 5.34
C GLY A 562 15.37 -40.19 4.47
N ARG A 563 15.22 -39.19 3.60
CA ARG A 563 16.27 -38.69 2.70
C ARG A 563 16.99 -37.48 3.27
N ALA A 564 17.74 -37.66 4.37
CA ALA A 564 18.43 -36.57 5.06
C ALA A 564 19.45 -35.82 4.19
N ASP A 565 20.21 -36.52 3.35
CA ASP A 565 21.23 -35.91 2.51
C ASP A 565 20.61 -35.05 1.40
N ASP A 566 19.52 -35.51 0.80
CA ASP A 566 18.76 -34.73 -0.20
C ASP A 566 18.16 -33.47 0.44
N ALA A 567 17.59 -33.60 1.64
CA ALA A 567 17.04 -32.48 2.38
C ALA A 567 18.08 -31.37 2.59
N LEU A 568 19.27 -31.72 3.09
CA LEU A 568 20.36 -30.76 3.31
C LEU A 568 20.92 -30.17 2.01
N ALA A 569 21.03 -30.99 0.96
CA ALA A 569 21.49 -30.53 -0.35
C ALA A 569 20.55 -29.49 -0.97
N ARG A 570 19.22 -29.66 -0.83
CA ARG A 570 18.23 -28.69 -1.35
C ARG A 570 18.38 -27.29 -0.78
N VAL A 571 18.68 -27.22 0.52
CA VAL A 571 18.74 -25.95 1.24
C VAL A 571 20.17 -25.40 1.32
N GLN A 572 21.14 -26.06 0.68
CA GLN A 572 22.51 -25.60 0.64
C GLN A 572 22.62 -24.33 -0.22
N GLY A 573 23.17 -23.25 0.36
CA GLY A 573 23.34 -21.97 -0.35
C GLY A 573 22.06 -21.17 -0.57
N ALA A 574 20.89 -21.73 -0.25
CA ALA A 574 19.61 -21.01 -0.23
C ALA A 574 19.46 -20.23 1.09
N TYR A 575 18.82 -19.06 1.01
CA TYR A 575 18.40 -18.33 2.19
C TYR A 575 17.29 -19.10 2.91
N LEU A 576 17.49 -19.37 4.19
CA LEU A 576 16.47 -19.89 5.11
C LEU A 576 16.58 -19.10 6.42
N PRO A 577 15.45 -18.82 7.10
CA PRO A 577 15.46 -18.34 8.48
C PRO A 577 16.26 -19.29 9.38
N GLN A 578 16.95 -18.73 10.37
CA GLN A 578 17.87 -19.49 11.24
C GLN A 578 17.16 -20.64 11.97
N GLU A 579 15.93 -20.41 12.40
CA GLU A 579 15.08 -21.33 13.12
C GLU A 579 14.65 -22.50 12.22
N VAL A 580 14.39 -22.21 10.93
CA VAL A 580 14.06 -23.23 9.94
C VAL A 580 15.30 -24.05 9.58
N ARG A 581 16.48 -23.43 9.55
CA ARG A 581 17.75 -24.15 9.40
C ARG A 581 17.95 -25.15 10.54
N LEU A 582 17.85 -24.68 11.78
CA LEU A 582 17.96 -25.53 12.98
C LEU A 582 16.93 -26.65 12.98
N LEU A 583 15.71 -26.37 12.52
CA LEU A 583 14.65 -27.38 12.36
C LEU A 583 15.07 -28.48 11.37
N ILE A 584 15.57 -28.11 10.18
CA ILE A 584 16.01 -29.07 9.17
C ILE A 584 17.20 -29.90 9.67
N ASP A 585 18.16 -29.27 10.35
CA ASP A 585 19.32 -29.94 10.92
C ASP A 585 18.90 -30.96 12.01
N ALA A 586 17.95 -30.58 12.88
CA ALA A 586 17.38 -31.47 13.89
C ALA A 586 16.66 -32.67 13.25
N GLY A 587 15.86 -32.44 12.22
CA GLY A 587 15.18 -33.50 11.48
C GLY A 587 16.15 -34.43 10.76
N ALA A 588 17.25 -33.90 10.20
CA ALA A 588 18.30 -34.69 9.56
C ALA A 588 19.03 -35.59 10.58
N ALA A 589 19.35 -35.06 11.77
CA ALA A 589 19.92 -35.85 12.86
C ALA A 589 18.99 -37.00 13.28
N LEU A 590 17.70 -36.72 13.46
CA LEU A 590 16.71 -37.75 13.78
C LEU A 590 16.65 -38.86 12.71
N VAL A 591 16.61 -38.50 11.43
CA VAL A 591 16.53 -39.45 10.31
C VAL A 591 17.78 -40.32 10.21
N ARG A 592 18.96 -39.77 10.54
CA ARG A 592 20.22 -40.51 10.58
C ARG A 592 20.35 -41.44 11.79
N GLY A 593 19.48 -41.29 12.78
CA GLY A 593 19.49 -42.07 14.03
C GLY A 593 20.26 -41.39 15.18
N ASP A 594 20.71 -40.15 14.98
CA ASP A 594 21.46 -39.37 15.97
C ASP A 594 20.48 -38.65 16.92
N ALA A 595 19.82 -39.42 17.78
CA ALA A 595 18.74 -38.93 18.65
C ALA A 595 19.21 -37.84 19.65
N GLU A 596 20.42 -37.95 20.18
CA GLU A 596 20.99 -36.96 21.11
C GLU A 596 21.22 -35.60 20.44
N ASP A 597 21.79 -35.60 19.23
CA ASP A 597 22.02 -34.40 18.43
C ASP A 597 20.70 -33.73 18.02
N CYS A 598 19.69 -34.54 17.67
CA CYS A 598 18.34 -34.04 17.44
C CYS A 598 17.78 -33.32 18.69
N LEU A 599 17.89 -33.91 19.87
CA LEU A 599 17.41 -33.30 21.11
C LEU A 599 18.15 -32.01 21.48
N GLU A 600 19.45 -31.94 21.22
CA GLU A 600 20.23 -30.71 21.42
C GLU A 600 19.81 -29.62 20.43
N ALA A 601 19.66 -29.95 19.15
CA ALA A 601 19.22 -29.02 18.12
C ALA A 601 17.80 -28.48 18.40
N VAL A 602 16.86 -29.34 18.81
CA VAL A 602 15.51 -28.92 19.21
C VAL A 602 15.54 -28.03 20.46
N ARG A 603 16.40 -28.32 21.44
CA ARG A 603 16.57 -27.44 22.62
C ARG A 603 17.06 -26.04 22.20
N GLY A 604 18.04 -25.98 21.30
CA GLY A 604 18.51 -24.71 20.71
C GLY A 604 17.40 -23.96 19.97
N LEU A 605 16.60 -24.67 19.17
CA LEU A 605 15.46 -24.12 18.43
C LEU A 605 14.40 -23.50 19.36
N VAL A 606 13.98 -24.22 20.39
CA VAL A 606 12.95 -23.77 21.34
C VAL A 606 13.44 -22.61 22.21
N ALA A 607 14.74 -22.52 22.46
CA ALA A 607 15.35 -21.41 23.20
C ALA A 607 15.44 -20.10 22.39
N ALA A 608 15.22 -20.13 21.07
CA ALA A 608 15.25 -18.95 20.22
C ALA A 608 14.08 -18.00 20.53
N ARG A 609 14.37 -16.69 20.68
CA ARG A 609 13.41 -15.70 21.18
C ARG A 609 12.18 -15.48 20.30
N SER A 610 12.26 -15.76 19.00
CA SER A 610 11.25 -15.39 18.00
C SER A 610 10.80 -16.57 17.14
N VAL A 611 10.97 -17.81 17.62
CA VAL A 611 10.55 -19.00 16.88
C VAL A 611 9.02 -19.07 16.77
N SER A 612 8.53 -19.29 15.54
CA SER A 612 7.10 -19.44 15.28
C SER A 612 6.55 -20.70 15.97
N PRO A 613 5.34 -20.66 16.57
CA PRO A 613 4.71 -21.83 17.18
C PRO A 613 4.63 -23.04 16.25
N ARG A 614 4.42 -22.79 14.94
CA ARG A 614 4.46 -23.81 13.89
C ARG A 614 5.80 -24.55 13.83
N VAL A 615 6.91 -23.82 13.82
CA VAL A 615 8.27 -24.39 13.77
C VAL A 615 8.55 -25.18 15.04
N THR A 616 8.17 -24.63 16.19
CA THR A 616 8.29 -25.29 17.49
C THR A 616 7.51 -26.59 17.53
N LEU A 617 6.30 -26.63 16.96
CA LEU A 617 5.44 -27.82 16.96
C LEU A 617 6.02 -28.97 16.10
N ILE A 618 6.67 -28.66 14.98
CA ILE A 618 7.44 -29.66 14.20
C ILE A 618 8.64 -30.14 15.02
N GLY A 619 9.38 -29.21 15.65
CA GLY A 619 10.51 -29.53 16.52
C GLY A 619 10.14 -30.44 17.69
N TYR A 620 8.98 -30.23 18.32
CA TYR A 620 8.44 -31.13 19.34
C TYR A 620 8.11 -32.51 18.77
N GLY A 621 7.65 -32.59 17.52
CA GLY A 621 7.52 -33.87 16.82
C GLY A 621 8.85 -34.60 16.68
N TYR A 622 9.92 -33.89 16.31
CA TYR A 622 11.27 -34.48 16.24
C TYR A 622 11.79 -34.94 17.61
N ARG A 623 11.55 -34.14 18.66
CA ARG A 623 11.85 -34.52 20.04
C ARG A 623 11.13 -35.80 20.45
N VAL A 624 9.83 -35.92 20.16
CA VAL A 624 9.06 -37.15 20.39
C VAL A 624 9.66 -38.34 19.63
N GLY A 625 10.08 -38.16 18.38
CA GLY A 625 10.77 -39.19 17.61
C GLY A 625 12.08 -39.64 18.25
N ALA A 626 12.90 -38.70 18.71
CA ALA A 626 14.18 -38.97 19.37
C ALA A 626 14.00 -39.66 20.73
N MET A 627 13.05 -39.18 21.55
CA MET A 627 12.68 -39.80 22.84
C MET A 627 12.21 -41.24 22.64
N ALA A 628 11.39 -41.49 21.61
CA ALA A 628 10.95 -42.84 21.26
C ALA A 628 12.11 -43.76 20.84
N ALA A 629 13.12 -43.24 20.15
CA ALA A 629 14.31 -43.99 19.77
C ALA A 629 15.19 -44.34 20.98
N LEU A 630 15.26 -43.45 21.98
CA LEU A 630 16.00 -43.65 23.22
C LEU A 630 15.25 -44.47 24.28
N GLY A 631 13.95 -44.71 24.09
CA GLY A 631 13.10 -45.38 25.08
C GLY A 631 12.84 -44.52 26.32
N ASP A 632 12.70 -43.20 26.13
CA ASP A 632 12.49 -42.23 27.21
C ASP A 632 11.15 -42.48 27.94
N PRO A 633 11.14 -42.61 29.27
CA PRO A 633 9.92 -42.86 30.04
C PRO A 633 8.92 -41.68 30.04
N ASP A 634 9.34 -40.45 29.73
CA ASP A 634 8.47 -39.26 29.72
C ASP A 634 7.83 -38.99 28.34
N LEU A 635 7.99 -39.92 27.38
CA LEU A 635 7.46 -39.79 26.02
C LEU A 635 5.96 -39.47 25.98
N ASP A 636 5.15 -40.17 26.78
CA ASP A 636 3.69 -39.98 26.78
C ASP A 636 3.31 -38.61 27.35
N GLY A 637 4.07 -38.11 28.34
CA GLY A 637 3.90 -36.77 28.89
C GLY A 637 4.22 -35.69 27.84
N GLU A 638 5.31 -35.89 27.09
CA GLU A 638 5.70 -35.02 26.00
C GLU A 638 4.66 -34.98 24.87
N VAL A 639 4.11 -36.13 24.49
CA VAL A 639 3.04 -36.21 23.48
C VAL A 639 1.77 -35.50 23.97
N ALA A 640 1.37 -35.74 25.22
CA ALA A 640 0.18 -35.13 25.79
C ALA A 640 0.30 -33.59 25.88
N ALA A 641 1.51 -33.07 26.16
CA ALA A 641 1.75 -31.64 26.29
C ALA A 641 1.45 -30.84 25.01
N HIS A 642 1.63 -31.44 23.83
CA HIS A 642 1.46 -30.77 22.53
C HIS A 642 0.30 -31.32 21.67
N ALA A 643 -0.49 -32.25 22.21
CA ALA A 643 -1.59 -32.90 21.52
C ALA A 643 -2.58 -31.90 20.88
N THR A 644 -2.97 -30.85 21.62
CA THR A 644 -3.88 -29.81 21.12
C THR A 644 -3.30 -29.07 19.90
N GLY A 645 -2.00 -28.78 19.93
CA GLY A 645 -1.33 -28.10 18.81
C GLY A 645 -1.33 -28.95 17.54
N TRP A 646 -1.00 -30.24 17.67
CA TRP A 646 -1.02 -31.18 16.54
C TRP A 646 -2.43 -31.47 16.04
N ALA A 647 -3.42 -31.55 16.93
CA ALA A 647 -4.83 -31.70 16.57
C ALA A 647 -5.35 -30.51 15.75
N ALA A 648 -4.95 -29.29 16.14
CA ALA A 648 -5.26 -28.09 15.38
C ALA A 648 -4.52 -28.03 14.03
N ASN A 649 -3.30 -28.57 13.95
CA ASN A 649 -2.42 -28.43 12.79
C ASN A 649 -2.00 -29.78 12.18
N PRO A 650 -2.92 -30.58 11.61
CA PRO A 650 -2.63 -31.94 11.14
C PRO A 650 -1.65 -32.00 9.95
N ALA A 651 -1.54 -30.94 9.14
CA ALA A 651 -0.54 -30.87 8.07
C ALA A 651 0.89 -30.85 8.63
N LEU A 652 1.11 -30.26 9.81
CA LEU A 652 2.41 -30.26 10.50
C LEU A 652 2.78 -31.64 11.01
N VAL A 653 1.79 -32.46 11.39
CA VAL A 653 2.03 -33.86 11.73
C VAL A 653 2.36 -34.66 10.46
N ALA A 654 1.75 -34.32 9.32
CA ALA A 654 1.96 -35.02 8.06
C ALA A 654 3.39 -34.86 7.50
N VAL A 655 4.12 -33.79 7.85
CA VAL A 655 5.53 -33.62 7.48
C VAL A 655 6.52 -34.38 8.38
N LEU A 656 6.08 -34.91 9.52
CA LEU A 656 6.97 -35.61 10.44
C LEU A 656 7.46 -36.96 9.87
N PRO A 657 8.74 -37.32 10.10
CA PRO A 657 9.24 -38.68 9.88
C PRO A 657 8.36 -39.72 10.55
N GLU A 658 8.31 -40.92 9.99
CA GLU A 658 7.43 -41.99 10.46
C GLU A 658 7.62 -42.31 11.96
N THR A 659 8.86 -42.28 12.45
CA THR A 659 9.21 -42.54 13.86
C THR A 659 8.52 -41.58 14.84
N ALA A 660 8.47 -40.29 14.49
CA ALA A 660 7.76 -39.26 15.25
C ALA A 660 6.24 -39.34 15.02
N ARG A 661 5.83 -39.40 13.75
CA ARG A 661 4.42 -39.40 13.34
C ARG A 661 3.64 -40.56 13.97
N ALA A 662 4.22 -41.76 14.06
CA ALA A 662 3.61 -42.93 14.69
C ALA A 662 3.23 -42.70 16.17
N ARG A 663 3.91 -41.80 16.87
CA ARG A 663 3.63 -41.45 18.28
C ARG A 663 2.61 -40.34 18.42
N VAL A 664 2.51 -39.46 17.43
CA VAL A 664 1.56 -38.33 17.44
C VAL A 664 0.18 -38.74 16.92
N LEU A 665 0.09 -39.65 15.94
CA LEU A 665 -1.21 -40.06 15.37
C LEU A 665 -2.27 -40.51 16.40
N PRO A 666 -1.94 -41.26 17.48
CA PRO A 666 -2.93 -41.71 18.45
C PRO A 666 -3.67 -40.59 19.20
N VAL A 667 -3.10 -39.38 19.27
CA VAL A 667 -3.76 -38.23 19.92
C VAL A 667 -4.63 -37.41 18.97
N LEU A 668 -4.65 -37.75 17.67
CA LEU A 668 -5.50 -37.11 16.68
C LEU A 668 -6.86 -37.81 16.57
N GLU A 669 -7.88 -37.06 16.18
CA GLU A 669 -9.19 -37.61 15.85
C GLU A 669 -9.08 -38.66 14.70
N PRO A 670 -9.78 -39.81 14.78
CA PRO A 670 -9.63 -40.90 13.82
C PRO A 670 -9.87 -40.50 12.36
N ALA A 671 -10.82 -39.60 12.11
CA ALA A 671 -11.11 -39.07 10.78
C ALA A 671 -9.91 -38.29 10.19
N VAL A 672 -9.15 -37.61 11.05
CA VAL A 672 -7.97 -36.84 10.68
C VAL A 672 -6.78 -37.77 10.49
N ALA A 673 -6.53 -38.69 11.42
CA ALA A 673 -5.46 -39.68 11.34
C ALA A 673 -5.56 -40.59 10.10
N GLY A 674 -6.78 -40.81 9.57
CA GLY A 674 -7.03 -41.62 8.37
C GLY A 674 -6.68 -40.96 7.03
N LYS A 675 -6.38 -39.65 7.02
CA LYS A 675 -6.02 -38.89 5.81
C LYS A 675 -4.73 -39.42 5.15
N GLN A 676 -4.63 -39.33 3.83
CA GLN A 676 -3.54 -39.98 3.08
C GLN A 676 -2.14 -39.55 3.52
N GLY A 677 -1.91 -38.25 3.78
CA GLY A 677 -0.61 -37.73 4.22
C GLY A 677 -0.16 -38.23 5.58
N LEU A 678 -1.11 -38.65 6.42
CA LEU A 678 -0.88 -39.06 7.81
C LEU A 678 -0.68 -40.57 7.96
N ARG A 679 -0.86 -41.36 6.90
CA ARG A 679 -0.73 -42.83 6.95
C ARG A 679 0.72 -43.28 7.18
N LEU A 680 0.89 -44.26 8.06
CA LEU A 680 2.16 -44.96 8.31
C LEU A 680 2.41 -46.04 7.25
N SER A 681 3.67 -46.33 6.98
CA SER A 681 4.07 -47.43 6.08
C SER A 681 3.72 -48.77 6.73
N GLY A 682 2.75 -49.49 6.16
CA GLY A 682 2.27 -50.78 6.69
C GLY A 682 0.93 -50.75 7.42
N GLY A 683 0.24 -49.59 7.50
CA GLY A 683 -1.20 -49.58 7.72
C GLY A 683 -1.93 -50.32 6.58
N PRO A 684 -3.15 -50.86 6.78
CA PRO A 684 -3.89 -51.44 5.67
C PRO A 684 -3.97 -50.38 4.58
N ALA A 685 -3.27 -50.64 3.47
CA ALA A 685 -3.40 -49.83 2.29
C ALA A 685 -4.89 -49.80 2.01
N ALA A 686 -5.53 -48.63 2.10
CA ALA A 686 -6.77 -48.44 1.38
C ALA A 686 -6.34 -48.71 -0.05
N ALA A 687 -6.63 -49.91 -0.54
CA ALA A 687 -6.32 -50.32 -1.89
C ALA A 687 -6.71 -49.14 -2.75
N ALA A 688 -5.74 -48.54 -3.46
CA ALA A 688 -6.08 -47.63 -4.55
C ALA A 688 -7.26 -48.28 -5.25
N VAL A 689 -8.39 -47.60 -5.36
CA VAL A 689 -9.62 -48.25 -5.82
C VAL A 689 -9.37 -48.66 -7.27
N VAL A 690 -8.88 -49.88 -7.46
CA VAL A 690 -8.57 -50.43 -8.78
C VAL A 690 -9.90 -50.89 -9.34
N LEU A 691 -10.46 -50.06 -10.19
CA LEU A 691 -11.56 -50.43 -11.05
C LEU A 691 -11.03 -51.36 -12.13
N THR A 692 -11.80 -52.39 -12.48
CA THR A 692 -11.49 -53.17 -13.69
C THR A 692 -11.71 -52.29 -14.92
N PRO A 693 -11.11 -52.58 -16.08
CA PRO A 693 -11.32 -51.80 -17.30
C PRO A 693 -12.81 -51.55 -17.59
N ARG A 694 -13.63 -52.59 -17.37
CA ARG A 694 -15.09 -52.51 -17.56
C ARG A 694 -15.81 -51.61 -16.55
N GLN A 695 -15.29 -51.52 -15.33
CA GLN A 695 -15.81 -50.62 -14.30
C GLN A 695 -15.43 -49.17 -14.60
N THR A 696 -14.22 -48.94 -15.13
CA THR A 696 -13.76 -47.63 -15.61
C THR A 696 -14.62 -47.16 -16.79
N ASP A 697 -14.84 -48.00 -17.80
CA ASP A 697 -15.70 -47.69 -18.96
C ASP A 697 -17.11 -47.20 -18.55
N VAL A 698 -17.69 -47.86 -17.54
CA VAL A 698 -19.01 -47.52 -17.01
C VAL A 698 -18.94 -46.24 -16.18
N LEU A 699 -17.90 -46.04 -15.37
CA LEU A 699 -17.71 -44.83 -14.57
C LEU A 699 -17.52 -43.57 -15.43
N GLU A 700 -16.76 -43.67 -16.52
CA GLU A 700 -16.58 -42.58 -17.48
C GLU A 700 -17.92 -42.13 -18.09
N ARG A 701 -18.77 -43.08 -18.49
CA ARG A 701 -20.08 -42.76 -19.09
C ARG A 701 -21.12 -42.35 -18.06
N LEU A 702 -20.97 -42.75 -16.79
CA LEU A 702 -21.78 -42.24 -15.68
C LEU A 702 -21.52 -40.76 -15.42
N ALA A 703 -20.35 -40.24 -15.78
CA ALA A 703 -19.99 -38.83 -15.65
C ALA A 703 -20.62 -37.92 -16.72
N SER A 704 -21.20 -38.50 -17.78
CA SER A 704 -22.00 -37.79 -18.78
C SER A 704 -23.51 -37.87 -18.45
N GLU A 705 -24.37 -37.06 -19.08
CA GLU A 705 -25.83 -37.07 -18.87
C GLU A 705 -26.57 -38.31 -19.46
N ARG A 706 -25.86 -39.42 -19.70
CA ARG A 706 -26.41 -40.63 -20.34
C ARG A 706 -27.24 -41.47 -19.37
N THR A 707 -28.32 -42.09 -19.85
CA THR A 707 -29.09 -43.05 -19.06
C THR A 707 -28.40 -44.42 -19.02
N LEU A 708 -28.80 -45.29 -18.09
CA LEU A 708 -28.25 -46.65 -18.03
C LEU A 708 -28.55 -47.48 -19.30
N ALA A 709 -29.59 -47.14 -20.04
CA ALA A 709 -29.92 -47.77 -21.32
C ALA A 709 -28.94 -47.32 -22.41
N ASP A 710 -28.67 -46.01 -22.51
CA ASP A 710 -27.72 -45.46 -23.47
C ASP A 710 -26.30 -46.02 -23.25
N ILE A 711 -25.88 -46.13 -21.99
CA ILE A 711 -24.59 -46.72 -21.61
C ILE A 711 -24.53 -48.20 -22.00
N ALA A 712 -25.65 -48.93 -21.88
CA ALA A 712 -25.73 -50.33 -22.25
C ALA A 712 -25.58 -50.52 -23.76
N ASP A 713 -26.26 -49.68 -24.55
CA ASP A 713 -26.18 -49.72 -26.01
C ASP A 713 -24.77 -49.36 -26.50
N GLU A 714 -24.14 -48.34 -25.95
CA GLU A 714 -22.78 -47.92 -26.31
C GLU A 714 -21.70 -48.95 -25.98
N LEU A 715 -21.87 -49.67 -24.86
CA LEU A 715 -20.92 -50.68 -24.41
C LEU A 715 -21.24 -52.09 -24.94
N PHE A 716 -22.30 -52.23 -25.75
CA PHE A 716 -22.84 -53.52 -26.21
C PHE A 716 -23.10 -54.49 -25.02
N LEU A 717 -23.79 -54.00 -23.99
CA LEU A 717 -24.14 -54.72 -22.76
C LEU A 717 -25.66 -54.80 -22.56
N GLY A 718 -26.10 -55.71 -21.70
CA GLY A 718 -27.46 -55.64 -21.14
C GLY A 718 -27.57 -54.54 -20.07
N VAL A 719 -28.72 -53.86 -20.00
CA VAL A 719 -29.00 -52.80 -19.00
C VAL A 719 -28.80 -53.29 -17.55
N GLU A 720 -29.15 -54.54 -17.26
CA GLU A 720 -28.94 -55.14 -15.93
C GLU A 720 -27.44 -55.39 -15.62
N THR A 721 -26.61 -55.61 -16.65
CA THR A 721 -25.15 -55.69 -16.50
C THR A 721 -24.56 -54.33 -16.17
N VAL A 722 -25.04 -53.25 -16.81
CA VAL A 722 -24.61 -51.89 -16.47
C VAL A 722 -25.05 -51.55 -15.04
N ARG A 723 -26.31 -51.81 -14.68
CA ARG A 723 -26.85 -51.56 -13.33
C ARG A 723 -26.05 -52.28 -12.24
N SER A 724 -25.72 -53.55 -12.43
CA SER A 724 -24.92 -54.33 -11.48
C SER A 724 -23.46 -53.86 -11.43
N THR A 725 -22.88 -53.48 -12.58
CA THR A 725 -21.52 -52.91 -12.64
C THR A 725 -21.45 -51.55 -11.94
N SER A 726 -22.44 -50.66 -12.12
CA SER A 726 -22.54 -49.40 -11.39
C SER A 726 -22.63 -49.60 -9.88
N LYS A 727 -23.43 -50.58 -9.41
CA LYS A 727 -23.47 -50.94 -7.98
C LYS A 727 -22.12 -51.42 -7.46
N ALA A 728 -21.39 -52.21 -8.25
CA ALA A 728 -20.05 -52.66 -7.89
C ALA A 728 -19.04 -51.51 -7.83
N VAL A 729 -19.14 -50.54 -8.75
CA VAL A 729 -18.36 -49.29 -8.74
C VAL A 729 -18.68 -48.47 -7.48
N TYR A 730 -19.96 -48.26 -7.15
CA TYR A 730 -20.37 -47.52 -5.96
C TYR A 730 -19.85 -48.17 -4.69
N LYS A 731 -19.97 -49.50 -4.60
CA LYS A 731 -19.43 -50.27 -3.47
C LYS A 731 -17.91 -50.14 -3.35
N LYS A 732 -17.18 -50.15 -4.47
CA LYS A 732 -15.71 -49.98 -4.48
C LYS A 732 -15.27 -48.56 -4.13
N LEU A 733 -16.05 -47.55 -4.51
CA LEU A 733 -15.80 -46.14 -4.20
C LEU A 733 -16.34 -45.71 -2.82
N GLY A 734 -17.09 -46.57 -2.12
CA GLY A 734 -17.65 -46.27 -0.80
C GLY A 734 -18.81 -45.27 -0.82
N VAL A 735 -19.58 -45.21 -1.92
CA VAL A 735 -20.64 -44.23 -2.16
C VAL A 735 -21.99 -44.91 -2.41
N HIS A 736 -23.07 -44.14 -2.41
CA HIS A 736 -24.44 -44.65 -2.53
C HIS A 736 -25.23 -44.06 -3.70
N SER A 737 -24.72 -43.00 -4.35
CA SER A 737 -25.37 -42.38 -5.51
C SER A 737 -24.44 -42.20 -6.71
N ARG A 738 -25.05 -41.94 -7.88
CA ARG A 738 -24.33 -41.64 -9.13
C ARG A 738 -23.47 -40.38 -8.99
N GLU A 739 -24.06 -39.31 -8.45
CA GLU A 739 -23.41 -38.02 -8.27
C GLU A 739 -22.23 -38.12 -7.29
N GLU A 740 -22.40 -38.86 -6.19
CA GLU A 740 -21.32 -39.16 -5.25
C GLU A 740 -20.20 -39.96 -5.91
N ALA A 741 -20.54 -40.95 -6.74
CA ALA A 741 -19.54 -41.75 -7.45
C ALA A 741 -18.71 -40.93 -8.44
N VAL A 742 -19.36 -40.08 -9.23
CA VAL A 742 -18.67 -39.19 -10.19
C VAL A 742 -17.81 -38.17 -9.45
N ARG A 743 -18.33 -37.56 -8.38
CA ARG A 743 -17.58 -36.61 -7.55
C ARG A 743 -16.37 -37.27 -6.90
N THR A 744 -16.54 -38.41 -6.25
CA THR A 744 -15.45 -39.17 -5.62
C THR A 744 -14.43 -39.65 -6.65
N ALA A 745 -14.87 -40.08 -7.84
CA ALA A 745 -13.98 -40.48 -8.93
C ALA A 745 -13.15 -39.32 -9.49
N ARG A 746 -13.72 -38.12 -9.63
CA ARG A 746 -12.99 -36.90 -9.99
C ARG A 746 -11.99 -36.50 -8.91
N LEU A 747 -12.40 -36.52 -7.64
CA LEU A 747 -11.53 -36.19 -6.49
C LEU A 747 -10.37 -37.17 -6.30
N SER A 748 -10.55 -38.43 -6.72
CA SER A 748 -9.54 -39.49 -6.61
C SER A 748 -8.70 -39.69 -7.88
N GLY A 749 -8.89 -38.85 -8.91
CA GLY A 749 -8.12 -38.93 -10.17
C GLY A 749 -8.47 -40.11 -11.07
N LEU A 750 -9.58 -40.81 -10.82
CA LEU A 750 -10.09 -41.92 -11.65
C LEU A 750 -10.85 -41.43 -12.90
N LEU A 751 -11.25 -40.16 -12.92
CA LEU A 751 -11.84 -39.48 -14.08
C LEU A 751 -11.07 -38.17 -14.33
N VAL A 752 -10.62 -37.98 -15.57
CA VAL A 752 -10.01 -36.73 -16.02
C VAL A 752 -11.12 -35.72 -16.33
N PRO A 753 -10.99 -34.42 -15.99
CA PRO A 753 -11.95 -33.40 -16.43
C PRO A 753 -11.99 -33.36 -17.96
N GLY A 754 -13.15 -33.64 -18.57
CA GLY A 754 -13.33 -33.61 -20.02
C GLY A 754 -13.79 -32.23 -20.53
N GLU A 755 -13.25 -31.81 -21.68
CA GLU A 755 -13.43 -30.54 -22.42
C GLU A 755 -14.86 -30.24 -22.91
N HIS A 756 -15.93 -30.64 -22.23
CA HIS A 756 -17.31 -30.53 -22.75
C HIS A 756 -18.27 -29.65 -21.93
N ASP A 757 -17.77 -28.91 -20.93
CA ASP A 757 -18.57 -27.92 -20.18
C ASP A 757 -18.64 -26.52 -20.86
N GLU A 758 -17.94 -26.28 -21.97
CA GLU A 758 -17.93 -24.96 -22.64
C GLU A 758 -19.17 -24.64 -23.50
N THR A 759 -20.05 -25.60 -23.79
CA THR A 759 -21.23 -25.35 -24.65
C THR A 759 -22.56 -25.09 -23.93
N ALA A 760 -22.58 -25.05 -22.58
CA ALA A 760 -23.82 -24.80 -21.83
C ALA A 760 -24.04 -23.33 -21.39
N GLY A 761 -23.15 -22.40 -21.79
CA GLY A 761 -23.20 -20.97 -21.45
C GLY A 761 -23.79 -20.04 -22.51
N GLN A 762 -24.31 -20.56 -23.63
CA GLN A 762 -24.97 -19.75 -24.66
C GLN A 762 -26.34 -20.32 -25.00
N ARG A 763 -27.35 -19.93 -24.22
CA ARG A 763 -28.73 -19.70 -24.66
C ARG A 763 -29.53 -18.90 -23.65
#